data_AF-A0AAD7BE20-F1
#
_entry.id   AF-A0AAD7BE20-F1
#
_cell.length_a   1.000
_cell.length_b   1.000
_cell.length_c   1.000
_cell.angle_alpha   90.00
_cell.angle_beta   90.00
_cell.angle_gamma   90.00
#
_symmetry.space_group_name_H-M   'P 1'
#
loop_
_entity.id
_entity.type
_entity.pdbx_description
1 polymer ?
#
loop_
_entity_poly.entity_id
_entity_poly.type
_entity_poly.pdbx_seq_one_letter_code
_entity_poly.pdbx_strand_id
1 'polypeptide(L)'
;MKRHGSTSASFMELYNSLPPEARQSLVEKKLAPLLDSVPKERAKKVMKSANSLQSRYSDIPVLDLKAKQKEIHFLLDELSRDSKRAIVPERSHREELLVEVVDSMVNWLNDIWTVVYEYNVHFEDAHRCLLFIGEVLGTLKTLPGLDGHCKCFSHLKVAFSIKRKGETVRKFNLAGPRHIDQALLWIWRDLFLSMFAKQKSTKRIPEMLLEIEDCLGWRALERLLYGGYRRITPLDGDYEDDYDEDDECESGVFMEEDMCLDESSVPDDSDDSDDDDSEDEDEDEDSWRCPCPLHGSHWSDTINDQRGALRDLVYDRLISIFELTPSYPIFSSIIAINPNESETESKLLDTLSEIAPSSADTLVAALSIHIHCGEGHPGTLMALLDEHSHLLRPRDAPVLQRVVNFLTQFSSYQTRALQFAEKEILSTLAAVRASVRSAFSLVEDKMQLQCDRIVLGRQQRITDWVQNVSTPGSAPAHPMALAAMLMGFPLPVDMDEGDDMDVLGFLDSDQLDLRERFDGWISLVSTLKGGNSVLGRVYVKTMEEMPYFKVNDIVEEMLSRLGERPNKVYILDAVDTVLTFAKSQRKKMAARIEKRKKNEAAKKAAAEAAAAPPPGPVPPLDLPPHINQRNGYPFSFISTSHPPGPSTSSSLPPVPGGMEDVD
;
A
#
# COMPACT_ATOMS: atom_id res chain seq x y z
N MET A 1 28.70 -9.27 -53.98
CA MET A 1 29.08 -7.84 -53.82
C MET A 1 29.56 -7.62 -52.39
N LYS A 2 30.86 -7.41 -52.16
CA LYS A 2 31.38 -7.02 -50.84
C LYS A 2 31.01 -5.55 -50.63
N ARG A 3 30.14 -5.24 -49.67
CA ARG A 3 29.89 -3.85 -49.23
C ARG A 3 31.21 -3.32 -48.67
N HIS A 4 31.87 -2.41 -49.39
CA HIS A 4 32.93 -1.62 -48.80
C HIS A 4 32.30 -0.77 -47.69
N GLY A 5 32.54 -1.13 -46.43
CA GLY A 5 32.16 -0.30 -45.29
C GLY A 5 32.73 1.11 -45.48
N SER A 6 31.92 2.13 -45.18
CA SER A 6 32.35 3.52 -45.23
C SER A 6 33.62 3.69 -44.40
N THR A 7 34.71 4.14 -45.02
CA THR A 7 36.01 4.40 -44.34
C THR A 7 35.86 5.32 -43.14
N SER A 8 34.87 6.23 -43.17
CA SER A 8 34.53 7.10 -42.04
C SER A 8 34.01 6.32 -40.82
N ALA A 9 33.22 5.26 -41.02
CA ALA A 9 32.69 4.47 -39.92
C ALA A 9 33.81 3.69 -39.21
N SER A 10 34.69 3.06 -40.00
CA SER A 10 35.87 2.36 -39.47
C SER A 10 36.84 3.32 -38.76
N PHE A 11 37.03 4.54 -39.28
CA PHE A 11 37.83 5.56 -38.60
C PHE A 11 37.23 5.96 -37.25
N MET A 12 35.92 6.19 -37.18
CA MET A 12 35.26 6.58 -35.92
C MET A 12 35.31 5.46 -34.88
N GLU A 13 35.17 4.21 -35.29
CA GLU A 13 35.32 3.05 -34.41
C GLU A 13 36.73 2.99 -33.81
N LEU A 14 37.76 3.14 -34.66
CA LEU A 14 39.14 3.18 -34.21
C LEU A 14 39.39 4.40 -33.31
N TYR A 15 38.90 5.60 -33.69
CA TYR A 15 39.04 6.82 -32.90
C TYR A 15 38.44 6.66 -31.51
N ASN A 16 37.24 6.08 -31.41
CA ASN A 16 36.55 5.87 -30.14
C ASN A 16 37.23 4.79 -29.26
N SER A 17 37.91 3.83 -29.86
CA SER A 17 38.68 2.82 -29.12
C SER A 17 40.00 3.34 -28.52
N LEU A 18 40.48 4.51 -28.96
CA LEU A 18 41.73 5.07 -28.47
C LEU A 18 41.54 5.71 -27.07
N PRO A 19 42.55 5.63 -26.20
CA PRO A 19 42.61 6.43 -24.98
C PRO A 19 42.49 7.94 -25.28
N PRO A 20 41.99 8.77 -24.34
CA PRO A 20 41.81 10.21 -24.53
C PRO A 20 43.09 10.91 -25.02
N GLU A 21 44.26 10.55 -24.48
CA GLU A 21 45.55 11.13 -24.85
C GLU A 21 45.93 10.79 -26.31
N ALA A 22 45.63 9.55 -26.72
CA ALA A 22 45.87 9.10 -28.10
C ALA A 22 44.89 9.73 -29.09
N ARG A 23 43.61 9.91 -28.69
CA ARG A 23 42.63 10.69 -29.46
C ARG A 23 43.11 12.11 -29.68
N GLN A 24 43.51 12.80 -28.62
CA GLN A 24 44.05 14.16 -28.70
C GLN A 24 45.28 14.22 -29.61
N SER A 25 46.26 13.32 -29.41
CA SER A 25 47.45 13.26 -30.26
C SER A 25 47.11 12.95 -31.73
N LEU A 26 46.10 12.14 -32.01
CA LEU A 26 45.64 11.86 -33.38
C LEU A 26 45.00 13.10 -34.01
N VAL A 27 44.14 13.83 -33.26
CA VAL A 27 43.57 15.10 -33.73
C VAL A 27 44.66 16.11 -34.02
N GLU A 28 45.55 16.36 -33.06
CA GLU A 28 46.59 17.39 -33.15
C GLU A 28 47.64 17.08 -34.23
N LYS A 29 48.15 15.84 -34.28
CA LYS A 29 49.29 15.52 -35.15
C LYS A 29 48.89 15.03 -36.54
N LYS A 30 47.65 14.54 -36.72
CA LYS A 30 47.22 13.95 -37.99
C LYS A 30 46.02 14.67 -38.60
N LEU A 31 44.96 14.96 -37.85
CA LEU A 31 43.76 15.58 -38.42
C LEU A 31 43.89 17.10 -38.60
N ALA A 32 44.50 17.82 -37.66
CA ALA A 32 44.66 19.27 -37.75
C ALA A 32 45.52 19.67 -38.97
N PRO A 33 46.69 19.05 -39.26
CA PRO A 33 47.45 19.36 -40.47
C PRO A 33 46.71 19.02 -41.77
N LEU A 34 45.78 18.05 -41.74
CA LEU A 34 44.94 17.74 -42.89
C LEU A 34 43.97 18.88 -43.18
N LEU A 35 43.46 19.60 -42.17
CA LEU A 35 42.61 20.78 -42.40
C LEU A 35 43.37 21.89 -43.14
N ASP A 36 44.66 22.06 -42.89
CA ASP A 36 45.51 23.02 -43.61
C ASP A 36 45.73 22.65 -45.08
N SER A 37 45.63 21.34 -45.41
CA SER A 37 45.79 20.83 -46.78
C SER A 37 44.50 20.88 -47.62
N VAL A 38 43.34 21.09 -46.99
CA VAL A 38 42.04 21.14 -47.66
C VAL A 38 41.79 22.57 -48.21
N PRO A 39 41.05 22.74 -49.32
CA PRO A 39 40.71 24.07 -49.84
C PRO A 39 40.12 25.00 -48.76
N LYS A 40 40.57 26.27 -48.74
CA LYS A 40 40.24 27.27 -47.70
C LYS A 40 38.74 27.39 -47.42
N GLU A 41 37.89 27.24 -48.42
CA GLU A 41 36.43 27.30 -48.27
C GLU A 41 35.88 26.15 -47.39
N ARG A 42 36.38 24.93 -47.60
CA ARG A 42 36.00 23.77 -46.79
C ARG A 42 36.58 23.87 -45.38
N ALA A 43 37.83 24.32 -45.23
CA ALA A 43 38.42 24.58 -43.92
C ALA A 43 37.62 25.63 -43.13
N LYS A 44 37.23 26.75 -43.77
CA LYS A 44 36.32 27.76 -43.17
C LYS A 44 34.97 27.17 -42.77
N LYS A 45 34.39 26.28 -43.59
CA LYS A 45 33.13 25.59 -43.26
C LYS A 45 33.29 24.71 -42.02
N VAL A 46 34.38 23.94 -41.93
CA VAL A 46 34.70 23.12 -40.74
C VAL A 46 34.90 24.00 -39.51
N MET A 47 35.66 25.08 -39.61
CA MET A 47 35.86 26.02 -38.49
C MET A 47 34.57 26.70 -38.06
N LYS A 48 33.69 27.08 -39.00
CA LYS A 48 32.36 27.64 -38.68
C LYS A 48 31.51 26.60 -37.93
N SER A 49 31.53 25.33 -38.36
CA SER A 49 30.85 24.26 -37.64
C SER A 49 31.45 24.01 -36.26
N ALA A 50 32.79 24.03 -36.12
CA ALA A 50 33.47 23.88 -34.85
C ALA A 50 33.15 25.02 -33.88
N ASN A 51 33.18 26.27 -34.35
CA ASN A 51 32.81 27.45 -33.55
C ASN A 51 31.33 27.43 -33.16
N SER A 52 30.44 26.95 -34.05
CA SER A 52 29.02 26.76 -33.75
C SER A 52 28.83 25.70 -32.65
N LEU A 53 29.56 24.58 -32.72
CA LEU A 53 29.55 23.57 -31.66
C LEU A 53 30.15 24.11 -30.35
N GLN A 54 31.26 24.83 -30.40
CA GLN A 54 31.88 25.44 -29.22
C GLN A 54 30.94 26.44 -28.55
N SER A 55 30.32 27.33 -29.33
CA SER A 55 29.34 28.30 -28.83
C SER A 55 28.07 27.63 -28.31
N ARG A 56 27.68 26.48 -28.86
CA ARG A 56 26.60 25.69 -28.29
C ARG A 56 26.99 25.21 -26.90
N TYR A 57 28.12 24.53 -26.75
CA TYR A 57 28.52 23.91 -25.49
C TYR A 57 29.28 24.83 -24.52
N SER A 58 29.41 26.14 -24.79
CA SER A 58 30.12 27.05 -23.88
C SER A 58 29.40 27.24 -22.56
N ASP A 59 28.07 27.16 -22.60
CA ASP A 59 27.20 27.47 -21.47
C ASP A 59 26.67 26.20 -20.79
N ILE A 60 27.31 25.05 -21.05
CA ILE A 60 26.89 23.78 -20.46
C ILE A 60 27.17 23.79 -18.93
N PRO A 61 26.16 23.49 -18.09
CA PRO A 61 26.40 23.29 -16.67
C PRO A 61 27.38 22.15 -16.40
N VAL A 62 28.30 22.35 -15.46
CA VAL A 62 29.26 21.31 -15.06
C VAL A 62 28.66 20.46 -13.95
N LEU A 63 28.42 19.18 -14.23
CA LEU A 63 27.90 18.23 -13.24
C LEU A 63 29.03 17.67 -12.36
N ASP A 64 29.49 18.45 -11.37
CA ASP A 64 30.49 18.01 -10.40
C ASP A 64 29.84 17.27 -9.21
N LEU A 65 29.58 15.98 -9.42
CA LEU A 65 29.02 15.09 -8.40
C LEU A 65 29.83 15.09 -7.10
N LYS A 66 31.16 15.15 -7.17
CA LYS A 66 32.01 15.09 -5.96
C LYS A 66 31.91 16.36 -5.13
N ALA A 67 31.92 17.51 -5.78
CA ALA A 67 31.71 18.78 -5.10
C ALA A 67 30.33 18.82 -4.45
N LYS A 68 29.29 18.39 -5.18
CA LYS A 68 27.91 18.36 -4.65
C LYS A 68 27.73 17.38 -3.51
N GLN A 69 28.32 16.19 -3.59
CA GLN A 69 28.35 15.22 -2.48
C GLN A 69 28.95 15.81 -1.22
N LYS A 70 30.08 16.51 -1.35
CA LYS A 70 30.74 17.14 -0.21
C LYS A 70 29.88 18.24 0.42
N GLU A 71 29.22 19.06 -0.39
CA GLU A 71 28.30 20.11 0.05
C GLU A 71 27.11 19.53 0.83
N ILE A 72 26.37 18.59 0.22
CA ILE A 72 25.16 18.02 0.83
C ILE A 72 25.49 17.16 2.05
N HIS A 73 26.55 16.34 2.02
CA HIS A 73 26.95 15.57 3.20
C HIS A 73 27.34 16.48 4.37
N PHE A 74 27.97 17.62 4.11
CA PHE A 74 28.26 18.60 5.16
C PHE A 74 26.96 19.14 5.79
N LEU A 75 25.95 19.46 4.98
CA LEU A 75 24.65 19.93 5.48
C LEU A 75 23.90 18.84 6.26
N LEU A 76 23.91 17.58 5.78
CA LEU A 76 23.31 16.44 6.48
C LEU A 76 24.01 16.14 7.82
N ASP A 77 25.34 16.27 7.87
CA ASP A 77 26.11 16.12 9.10
C ASP A 77 25.75 17.21 10.13
N GLU A 78 25.59 18.46 9.70
CA GLU A 78 25.13 19.54 10.58
C GLU A 78 23.68 19.32 11.03
N LEU A 79 22.79 18.88 10.15
CA LEU A 79 21.41 18.52 10.49
C LEU A 79 21.35 17.40 11.55
N SER A 80 22.20 16.38 11.42
CA SER A 80 22.35 15.29 12.38
C SER A 80 22.97 15.74 13.72
N ARG A 81 23.86 16.73 13.70
CA ARG A 81 24.41 17.33 14.92
C ARG A 81 23.38 18.19 15.63
N ASP A 82 22.58 18.96 14.88
CA ASP A 82 21.51 19.80 15.44
C ASP A 82 20.43 18.95 16.10
N SER A 83 20.00 17.86 15.47
CA SER A 83 19.00 16.93 16.04
C SER A 83 19.44 16.33 17.38
N LYS A 84 20.75 16.10 17.58
CA LYS A 84 21.32 15.63 18.85
C LYS A 84 21.47 16.72 19.90
N ARG A 85 21.63 17.98 19.49
CA ARG A 85 21.84 19.13 20.38
C ARG A 85 20.54 19.78 20.85
N ALA A 86 19.48 19.65 20.06
CA ALA A 86 18.17 20.25 20.32
C ALA A 86 17.44 19.54 21.48
N ILE A 87 17.92 19.74 22.71
CA ILE A 87 17.14 19.43 23.93
C ILE A 87 16.02 20.47 24.12
N VAL A 88 16.25 21.69 23.61
CA VAL A 88 15.26 22.79 23.60
C VAL A 88 14.89 23.08 22.14
N PRO A 89 13.61 22.88 21.74
CA PRO A 89 13.15 23.06 20.37
C PRO A 89 13.48 24.45 19.78
N GLU A 90 13.41 25.50 20.60
CA GLU A 90 13.61 26.91 20.20
C GLU A 90 15.04 27.24 19.72
N ARG A 91 16.01 26.33 19.91
CA ARG A 91 17.41 26.53 19.49
C ARG A 91 17.83 25.69 18.28
N SER A 92 16.90 24.93 17.71
CA SER A 92 17.18 24.05 16.58
C SER A 92 17.19 24.87 15.28
N HIS A 93 18.27 24.77 14.50
CA HIS A 93 18.34 25.35 13.14
C HIS A 93 17.90 24.35 12.07
N ARG A 94 17.13 23.34 12.48
CA ARG A 94 16.78 22.19 11.64
C ARG A 94 15.98 22.57 10.39
N GLU A 95 15.05 23.51 10.50
CA GLU A 95 14.25 23.97 9.35
C GLU A 95 15.13 24.68 8.33
N GLU A 96 16.02 25.58 8.76
CA GLU A 96 16.97 26.29 7.90
C GLU A 96 17.91 25.32 7.19
N LEU A 97 18.51 24.37 7.92
CA LEU A 97 19.38 23.35 7.34
C LEU A 97 18.64 22.46 6.34
N LEU A 98 17.37 22.11 6.62
CA LEU A 98 16.55 21.33 5.70
C LEU A 98 16.24 22.11 4.42
N VAL A 99 15.91 23.40 4.55
CA VAL A 99 15.71 24.31 3.40
C VAL A 99 16.99 24.40 2.57
N GLU A 100 18.16 24.58 3.19
CA GLU A 100 19.44 24.64 2.48
C GLU A 100 19.74 23.34 1.71
N VAL A 101 19.49 22.18 2.32
CA VAL A 101 19.65 20.88 1.64
C VAL A 101 18.71 20.79 0.43
N VAL A 102 17.44 21.16 0.60
CA VAL A 102 16.43 21.13 -0.46
C VAL A 102 16.78 22.10 -1.59
N ASP A 103 17.11 23.34 -1.27
CA ASP A 103 17.50 24.38 -2.23
C ASP A 103 18.74 23.96 -3.02
N SER A 104 19.72 23.37 -2.33
CA SER A 104 20.93 22.84 -2.95
C SER A 104 20.62 21.73 -3.97
N MET A 105 19.65 20.84 -3.66
CA MET A 105 19.19 19.79 -4.57
C MET A 105 18.38 20.35 -5.76
N VAL A 106 17.35 21.15 -5.51
CA VAL A 106 16.41 21.60 -6.58
C VAL A 106 17.08 22.52 -7.59
N ASN A 107 18.04 23.34 -7.17
CA ASN A 107 18.83 24.15 -8.10
C ASN A 107 19.66 23.27 -9.04
N TRP A 108 20.21 22.17 -8.51
CA TRP A 108 21.03 21.25 -9.28
C TRP A 108 20.22 20.38 -10.25
N LEU A 109 18.95 20.11 -9.93
CA LEU A 109 18.03 19.42 -10.85
C LEU A 109 17.87 20.15 -12.19
N ASN A 110 17.82 21.48 -12.17
CA ASN A 110 17.75 22.27 -13.40
C ASN A 110 19.02 22.08 -14.27
N ASP A 111 20.20 22.12 -13.65
CA ASP A 111 21.47 21.91 -14.35
C ASP A 111 21.55 20.51 -14.98
N ILE A 112 21.16 19.48 -14.22
CA ILE A 112 21.11 18.10 -14.70
C ILE A 112 20.17 17.98 -15.90
N TRP A 113 18.96 18.53 -15.80
CA TRP A 113 17.97 18.50 -16.88
C TRP A 113 18.48 19.22 -18.14
N THR A 114 19.05 20.42 -17.99
CA THR A 114 19.63 21.18 -19.10
C THR A 114 20.72 20.39 -19.82
N VAL A 115 21.62 19.73 -19.09
CA VAL A 115 22.70 18.90 -19.66
C VAL A 115 22.15 17.73 -20.50
N VAL A 116 21.12 17.03 -20.01
CA VAL A 116 20.59 15.85 -20.71
C VAL A 116 19.64 16.22 -21.85
N TYR A 117 18.73 17.17 -21.63
CA TYR A 117 17.66 17.48 -22.57
C TYR A 117 18.09 18.48 -23.65
N GLU A 118 18.73 19.59 -23.27
CA GLU A 118 19.15 20.62 -24.23
C GLU A 118 20.47 20.27 -24.91
N TYR A 119 21.46 19.86 -24.11
CA TYR A 119 22.81 19.58 -24.62
C TYR A 119 22.97 18.15 -25.12
N ASN A 120 22.17 17.19 -24.64
CA ASN A 120 22.20 15.79 -25.09
C ASN A 120 23.59 15.13 -24.94
N VAL A 121 24.21 15.35 -23.77
CA VAL A 121 25.54 14.85 -23.39
C VAL A 121 25.54 14.38 -21.93
N HIS A 122 26.61 13.69 -21.52
CA HIS A 122 26.83 13.27 -20.12
C HIS A 122 25.68 12.49 -19.46
N PHE A 123 24.92 11.70 -20.22
CA PHE A 123 23.76 10.96 -19.71
C PHE A 123 24.08 10.06 -18.50
N GLU A 124 25.23 9.38 -18.50
CA GLU A 124 25.64 8.53 -17.37
C GLU A 124 26.00 9.34 -16.12
N ASP A 125 26.68 10.48 -16.28
CA ASP A 125 27.04 11.35 -15.16
C ASP A 125 25.78 11.98 -14.56
N ALA A 126 24.84 12.43 -15.41
CA ALA A 126 23.54 12.92 -15.01
C ALA A 126 22.72 11.87 -14.26
N HIS A 127 22.72 10.61 -14.74
CA HIS A 127 22.07 9.50 -14.05
C HIS A 127 22.64 9.30 -12.64
N ARG A 128 23.97 9.27 -12.48
CA ARG A 128 24.62 9.17 -11.15
C ARG A 128 24.30 10.36 -10.24
N CYS A 129 24.15 11.56 -10.81
CA CYS A 129 23.74 12.74 -10.05
C CYS A 129 22.30 12.59 -9.52
N LEU A 130 21.37 12.09 -10.34
CA LEU A 130 19.99 11.84 -9.92
C LEU A 130 19.89 10.73 -8.87
N LEU A 131 20.66 9.65 -9.00
CA LEU A 131 20.75 8.59 -7.98
C LEU A 131 21.22 9.15 -6.65
N PHE A 132 22.27 9.98 -6.65
CA PHE A 132 22.75 10.61 -5.43
C PHE A 132 21.67 11.47 -4.75
N ILE A 133 20.88 12.23 -5.51
CA ILE A 133 19.75 12.99 -4.92
C ILE A 133 18.71 12.02 -4.34
N GLY A 134 18.40 10.91 -5.03
CA GLY A 134 17.54 9.84 -4.51
C GLY A 134 18.03 9.27 -3.17
N GLU A 135 19.33 8.98 -3.06
CA GLU A 135 19.97 8.51 -1.81
C GLU A 135 19.86 9.54 -0.68
N VAL A 136 20.03 10.82 -0.99
CA VAL A 136 19.86 11.92 -0.02
C VAL A 136 18.41 11.98 0.47
N LEU A 137 17.42 11.84 -0.42
CA LEU A 137 16.01 11.76 -0.02
C LEU A 137 15.73 10.55 0.87
N GLY A 138 16.32 9.39 0.57
CA GLY A 138 16.24 8.20 1.44
C GLY A 138 16.87 8.43 2.82
N THR A 139 17.99 9.15 2.88
CA THR A 139 18.66 9.53 4.13
C THR A 139 17.80 10.50 4.94
N LEU A 140 17.19 11.50 4.30
CA LEU A 140 16.25 12.41 4.96
C LEU A 140 15.04 11.67 5.54
N LYS A 141 14.53 10.64 4.85
CA LYS A 141 13.40 9.84 5.35
C LYS A 141 13.72 8.97 6.57
N THR A 142 14.98 8.66 6.83
CA THR A 142 15.41 7.75 7.92
C THR A 142 16.09 8.47 9.08
N LEU A 143 16.20 9.80 9.00
CA LEU A 143 16.88 10.61 10.00
C LEU A 143 16.03 10.71 11.28
N PRO A 144 16.55 10.31 12.46
CA PRO A 144 15.79 10.27 13.69
C PRO A 144 15.12 11.61 14.05
N GLY A 145 13.84 11.52 14.42
CA GLY A 145 13.01 12.67 14.78
C GLY A 145 12.33 13.34 13.59
N LEU A 146 12.54 12.89 12.34
CA LEU A 146 11.67 13.24 11.20
C LEU A 146 10.46 12.30 11.12
N ASP A 147 10.61 11.07 11.61
CA ASP A 147 9.56 10.04 11.64
C ASP A 147 8.41 10.45 12.57
N GLY A 148 7.39 11.09 12.00
CA GLY A 148 6.07 11.34 12.61
C GLY A 148 5.97 12.47 13.65
N HIS A 149 7.08 12.97 14.21
CA HIS A 149 7.03 13.97 15.29
C HIS A 149 7.46 15.39 14.89
N CYS A 150 8.29 15.56 13.85
CA CYS A 150 8.62 16.91 13.36
C CYS A 150 7.75 17.30 12.17
N LYS A 151 6.78 18.16 12.44
CA LYS A 151 5.94 18.85 11.44
C LYS A 151 6.73 19.60 10.36
N CYS A 152 8.00 19.93 10.63
CA CYS A 152 8.89 20.66 9.73
C CYS A 152 9.07 19.99 8.35
N PHE A 153 9.13 18.65 8.29
CA PHE A 153 9.41 17.94 7.05
C PHE A 153 8.19 17.84 6.14
N SER A 154 7.03 17.54 6.72
CA SER A 154 5.77 17.42 5.99
C SER A 154 5.19 18.79 5.58
N HIS A 155 5.49 19.86 6.31
CA HIS A 155 4.97 21.21 5.98
C HIS A 155 5.91 22.07 5.13
N LEU A 156 7.14 21.65 4.87
CA LEU A 156 8.07 22.42 4.05
C LEU A 156 7.60 22.42 2.60
N LYS A 157 6.96 23.51 2.16
CA LYS A 157 6.55 23.68 0.76
C LYS A 157 7.78 23.89 -0.11
N VAL A 158 7.99 22.97 -1.04
CA VAL A 158 9.11 23.03 -2.00
C VAL A 158 8.56 23.49 -3.35
N ALA A 159 8.90 24.72 -3.75
CA ALA A 159 8.47 25.28 -5.02
C ALA A 159 9.68 25.67 -5.87
N PHE A 160 9.77 25.15 -7.09
CA PHE A 160 10.83 25.49 -8.03
C PHE A 160 10.38 25.30 -9.48
N SER A 161 11.19 25.80 -10.42
CA SER A 161 10.91 25.73 -11.84
C SER A 161 12.12 25.23 -12.63
N ILE A 162 11.90 24.30 -13.54
CA ILE A 162 12.88 23.92 -14.57
C ILE A 162 12.74 24.89 -15.73
N LYS A 163 13.86 25.49 -16.16
CA LYS A 163 13.89 26.55 -17.16
C LYS A 163 14.74 26.17 -18.37
N ARG A 164 14.28 26.58 -19.55
CA ARG A 164 14.99 26.49 -20.83
C ARG A 164 15.23 27.88 -21.37
N LYS A 165 16.51 28.29 -21.45
CA LYS A 165 16.90 29.64 -21.90
C LYS A 165 16.14 30.78 -21.18
N GLY A 166 15.81 30.58 -19.90
CA GLY A 166 15.06 31.54 -19.09
C GLY A 166 13.54 31.34 -19.08
N GLU A 167 12.98 30.60 -20.04
CA GLU A 167 11.56 30.28 -20.09
C GLU A 167 11.24 29.09 -19.18
N THR A 168 10.13 29.16 -18.46
CA THR A 168 9.75 28.07 -17.55
C THR A 168 9.13 26.93 -18.32
N VAL A 169 9.74 25.74 -18.26
CA VAL A 169 9.26 24.52 -18.91
C VAL A 169 8.30 23.77 -17.99
N ARG A 170 8.66 23.67 -16.70
CA ARG A 170 7.85 22.99 -15.69
C ARG A 170 7.98 23.67 -14.35
N LYS A 171 6.86 23.91 -13.69
CA LYS A 171 6.79 24.34 -12.29
C LYS A 171 6.46 23.14 -11.41
N PHE A 172 7.14 23.02 -10.29
CA PHE A 172 6.87 22.03 -9.26
C PHE A 172 6.44 22.75 -7.98
N ASN A 173 5.30 22.34 -7.43
CA ASN A 173 4.80 22.78 -6.14
C ASN A 173 4.58 21.51 -5.30
N LEU A 174 5.50 21.21 -4.41
CA LEU A 174 5.58 19.93 -3.72
C LEU A 174 5.30 20.11 -2.22
N ALA A 175 4.47 19.22 -1.67
CA ALA A 175 4.07 19.21 -0.26
C ALA A 175 5.13 18.53 0.64
N GLY A 176 6.38 19.00 0.56
CA GLY A 176 7.48 18.44 1.34
C GLY A 176 8.64 17.89 0.50
N PRO A 177 9.83 17.72 1.10
CA PRO A 177 10.98 17.14 0.42
C PRO A 177 10.75 15.70 -0.07
N ARG A 178 9.84 14.96 0.58
CA ARG A 178 9.50 13.58 0.21
C ARG A 178 8.98 13.44 -1.22
N HIS A 179 8.41 14.51 -1.78
CA HIS A 179 7.85 14.54 -3.14
C HIS A 179 8.85 15.06 -4.20
N ILE A 180 10.09 15.38 -3.83
CA ILE A 180 11.15 15.74 -4.80
C ILE A 180 11.43 14.56 -5.75
N ASP A 181 11.15 13.32 -5.32
CA ASP A 181 11.19 12.13 -6.16
C ASP A 181 10.35 12.26 -7.44
N GLN A 182 9.26 13.03 -7.42
CA GLN A 182 8.45 13.34 -8.58
C GLN A 182 9.26 14.09 -9.65
N ALA A 183 10.02 15.11 -9.25
CA ALA A 183 10.84 15.87 -10.17
C ALA A 183 12.03 15.02 -10.68
N LEU A 184 12.62 14.18 -9.82
CA LEU A 184 13.66 13.24 -10.24
C LEU A 184 13.16 12.31 -11.35
N LEU A 185 12.00 11.69 -11.17
CA LEU A 185 11.41 10.78 -12.13
C LEU A 185 11.00 11.48 -13.43
N TRP A 186 10.54 12.73 -13.36
CA TRP A 186 10.31 13.56 -14.53
C TRP A 186 11.60 13.81 -15.34
N ILE A 187 12.72 14.13 -14.66
CA ILE A 187 14.02 14.35 -15.33
C ILE A 187 14.58 13.03 -15.89
N TRP A 188 14.48 11.91 -15.17
CA TRP A 188 14.91 10.60 -15.67
C TRP A 188 14.14 10.18 -16.93
N ARG A 189 12.82 10.46 -16.98
CA ARG A 189 12.02 10.23 -18.20
C ARG A 189 12.61 10.98 -19.39
N ASP A 190 12.85 12.28 -19.25
CA ASP A 190 13.42 13.12 -20.30
C ASP A 190 14.85 12.69 -20.69
N LEU A 191 15.65 12.25 -19.71
CA LEU A 191 16.99 11.70 -19.92
C LEU A 191 16.93 10.48 -20.85
N PHE A 192 16.07 9.50 -20.55
CA PHE A 192 15.97 8.27 -21.36
C PHE A 192 15.42 8.54 -22.75
N LEU A 193 14.38 9.38 -22.88
CA LEU A 193 13.84 9.76 -24.18
C LEU A 193 14.89 10.48 -25.04
N SER A 194 15.72 11.33 -24.43
CA SER A 194 16.84 12.00 -25.12
C SER A 194 17.92 11.00 -25.55
N MET A 195 18.24 10.00 -24.73
CA MET A 195 19.16 8.91 -25.10
C MET A 195 18.65 8.12 -26.31
N PHE A 196 17.35 7.78 -26.33
CA PHE A 196 16.72 7.10 -27.46
C PHE A 196 16.71 7.96 -28.72
N ALA A 197 16.29 9.22 -28.62
CA ALA A 197 16.21 10.15 -29.75
C ALA A 197 17.59 10.39 -30.39
N LYS A 198 18.68 10.29 -29.61
CA LYS A 198 20.06 10.39 -30.12
C LYS A 198 20.72 9.05 -30.42
N GLN A 199 20.06 7.92 -30.11
CA GLN A 199 20.61 6.57 -30.20
C GLN A 199 21.96 6.43 -29.48
N LYS A 200 22.14 7.15 -28.36
CA LYS A 200 23.38 7.17 -27.58
C LYS A 200 23.20 6.37 -26.30
N SER A 201 24.11 5.43 -26.05
CA SER A 201 24.15 4.63 -24.82
C SER A 201 22.83 3.95 -24.44
N THR A 202 21.93 3.70 -25.39
CA THR A 202 20.60 3.09 -25.13
C THR A 202 20.70 1.71 -24.48
N LYS A 203 21.80 0.99 -24.71
CA LYS A 203 22.10 -0.30 -24.07
C LYS A 203 22.29 -0.22 -22.55
N ARG A 204 22.57 0.96 -21.99
CA ARG A 204 22.73 1.18 -20.55
C ARG A 204 21.39 1.41 -19.84
N ILE A 205 20.32 1.73 -20.59
CA ILE A 205 19.01 2.07 -20.00
C ILE A 205 18.47 0.94 -19.10
N PRO A 206 18.52 -0.35 -19.47
CA PRO A 206 18.04 -1.42 -18.58
C PRO A 206 18.76 -1.48 -17.23
N GLU A 207 20.08 -1.24 -17.22
CA GLU A 207 20.88 -1.19 -15.98
C GLU A 207 20.52 0.05 -15.15
N MET A 208 20.33 1.20 -15.79
CA MET A 208 19.87 2.43 -15.13
C MET A 208 18.46 2.30 -14.53
N LEU A 209 17.55 1.54 -15.17
CA LEU A 209 16.23 1.24 -14.60
C LEU A 209 16.34 0.36 -13.36
N LEU A 210 17.25 -0.62 -13.36
CA LEU A 210 17.55 -1.43 -12.17
C LEU A 210 18.13 -0.56 -11.04
N GLU A 211 19.05 0.37 -11.34
CA GLU A 211 19.59 1.31 -10.36
C GLU A 211 18.49 2.22 -9.76
N ILE A 212 17.49 2.65 -10.56
CA ILE A 212 16.33 3.43 -10.06
C ILE A 212 15.44 2.58 -9.15
N GLU A 213 15.20 1.32 -9.50
CA GLU A 213 14.44 0.40 -8.66
C GLU A 213 15.14 0.15 -7.31
N ASP A 214 16.45 -0.08 -7.32
CA ASP A 214 17.23 -0.26 -6.09
C ASP A 214 17.18 0.99 -5.20
N CYS A 215 17.13 2.19 -5.80
CA CYS A 215 17.13 3.47 -5.11
C CYS A 215 15.74 3.90 -4.59
N LEU A 216 14.68 3.78 -5.41
CA LEU A 216 13.35 4.34 -5.16
C LEU A 216 12.21 3.29 -5.15
N GLY A 217 12.54 2.01 -5.37
CA GLY A 217 11.58 0.92 -5.47
C GLY A 217 10.93 0.78 -6.85
N TRP A 218 10.33 -0.38 -7.11
CA TRP A 218 9.73 -0.70 -8.42
C TRP A 218 8.60 0.26 -8.84
N ARG A 219 7.85 0.85 -7.89
CA ARG A 219 6.78 1.83 -8.18
C ARG A 219 7.31 3.08 -8.87
N ALA A 220 8.59 3.39 -8.67
CA ALA A 220 9.25 4.50 -9.34
C ALA A 220 9.32 4.27 -10.86
N LEU A 221 9.42 3.02 -11.32
CA LEU A 221 9.50 2.70 -12.76
C LEU A 221 8.19 3.01 -13.49
N GLU A 222 7.05 2.70 -12.88
CA GLU A 222 5.73 3.10 -13.41
C GLU A 222 5.59 4.63 -13.40
N ARG A 223 5.82 5.24 -12.22
CA ARG A 223 5.72 6.71 -12.05
C ARG A 223 6.62 7.46 -13.01
N LEU A 224 7.79 6.91 -13.35
CA LEU A 224 8.71 7.49 -14.33
C LEU A 224 8.02 7.73 -15.67
N LEU A 225 7.19 6.80 -16.17
CA LEU A 225 6.46 6.98 -17.42
C LEU A 225 5.48 8.17 -17.36
N TYR A 226 4.86 8.35 -16.20
CA TYR A 226 3.93 9.45 -15.92
C TYR A 226 4.61 10.73 -15.40
N GLY A 227 5.94 10.86 -15.55
CA GLY A 227 6.66 12.06 -15.13
C GLY A 227 6.64 12.29 -13.61
N GLY A 228 6.69 11.20 -12.85
CA GLY A 228 6.73 11.18 -11.38
C GLY A 228 5.37 11.14 -10.69
N TYR A 229 4.27 11.36 -11.42
CA TYR A 229 2.92 11.29 -10.89
C TYR A 229 2.49 9.86 -10.60
N ARG A 230 1.71 9.68 -9.52
CA ARG A 230 1.03 8.42 -9.24
C ARG A 230 -0.18 8.32 -10.18
N ARG A 231 -0.42 7.13 -10.71
CA ARG A 231 -1.69 6.83 -11.37
C ARG A 231 -2.77 6.79 -10.29
N ILE A 232 -3.88 7.50 -10.49
CA ILE A 232 -5.05 7.37 -9.63
C ILE A 232 -5.77 6.09 -10.06
N THR A 233 -5.49 4.97 -9.40
CA THR A 233 -6.27 3.75 -9.57
C THR A 233 -7.46 3.79 -8.60
N PRO A 234 -8.71 3.58 -9.06
CA PRO A 234 -9.89 3.52 -8.17
C PRO A 234 -9.78 2.48 -7.04
N LEU A 235 -8.82 1.57 -7.14
CA LEU A 235 -8.58 0.43 -6.26
C LEU A 235 -7.56 0.70 -5.15
N ASP A 236 -6.91 1.87 -5.14
CA ASP A 236 -5.94 2.23 -4.11
C ASP A 236 -6.60 2.61 -2.76
N GLY A 237 -7.93 2.74 -2.73
CA GLY A 237 -8.69 3.16 -1.55
C GLY A 237 -8.70 2.18 -0.37
N ASP A 238 -8.32 0.92 -0.57
CA ASP A 238 -8.38 -0.12 0.48
C ASP A 238 -6.99 -0.54 1.00
N TYR A 239 -5.90 -0.02 0.43
CA TYR A 239 -4.58 -0.20 1.00
C TYR A 239 -4.33 0.94 1.99
N GLU A 240 -4.78 0.74 3.23
CA GLU A 240 -4.43 1.52 4.44
C GLU A 240 -2.91 1.46 4.74
N ASP A 241 -2.05 1.63 3.73
CA ASP A 241 -0.68 2.05 4.00
C ASP A 241 -0.79 3.52 4.42
N ASP A 242 -0.91 3.75 5.73
CA ASP A 242 -0.57 4.88 6.65
C ASP A 242 0.01 6.22 6.09
N TYR A 243 -0.18 6.54 4.82
CA TYR A 243 0.26 7.77 4.19
C TYR A 243 -0.86 8.80 4.31
N ASP A 244 -0.85 9.46 5.47
CA ASP A 244 -1.38 10.81 5.74
C ASP A 244 -2.60 11.21 4.87
N GLU A 245 -3.80 11.02 5.42
CA GLU A 245 -5.07 11.62 4.93
C GLU A 245 -5.01 13.16 4.75
N ASP A 246 -3.91 13.82 5.14
CA ASP A 246 -3.69 15.26 5.01
C ASP A 246 -3.19 15.70 3.62
N ASP A 247 -2.85 14.77 2.71
CA ASP A 247 -2.54 15.07 1.31
C ASP A 247 -3.80 15.08 0.41
N GLU A 248 -4.92 15.59 0.93
CA GLU A 248 -5.92 16.33 0.13
C GLU A 248 -5.29 17.62 -0.43
N CYS A 249 -4.11 17.52 -1.04
CA CYS A 249 -3.74 18.46 -2.07
C CYS A 249 -4.85 18.35 -3.11
N GLU A 250 -5.46 19.50 -3.36
CA GLU A 250 -6.51 19.80 -4.32
C GLU A 250 -6.09 19.34 -5.73
N SER A 251 -5.94 18.03 -5.93
CA SER A 251 -5.84 17.33 -7.19
C SER A 251 -7.26 17.19 -7.77
N GLY A 252 -8.06 18.24 -7.61
CA GLY A 252 -9.10 18.56 -8.55
C GLY A 252 -8.40 18.66 -9.89
N VAL A 253 -8.46 17.57 -10.65
CA VAL A 253 -8.39 17.52 -12.10
C VAL A 253 -7.61 18.71 -12.66
N PHE A 254 -6.28 18.55 -12.76
CA PHE A 254 -5.39 19.38 -13.58
C PHE A 254 -5.74 19.20 -15.08
N MET A 255 -7.02 19.39 -15.46
CA MET A 255 -7.35 19.98 -16.75
C MET A 255 -6.88 21.42 -16.64
N GLU A 256 -5.69 21.65 -17.18
CA GLU A 256 -4.99 22.91 -17.34
C GLU A 256 -5.94 24.14 -17.35
N GLU A 257 -6.15 24.76 -16.19
CA GLU A 257 -6.65 26.14 -16.05
C GLU A 257 -5.61 27.19 -16.51
N ASP A 258 -4.52 26.75 -17.16
CA ASP A 258 -3.61 27.61 -17.94
C ASP A 258 -4.13 27.80 -19.38
N MET A 259 -5.39 27.44 -19.65
CA MET A 259 -6.15 28.05 -20.73
C MET A 259 -6.33 29.52 -20.35
N CYS A 260 -5.32 30.30 -20.73
CA CYS A 260 -5.34 31.74 -20.76
C CYS A 260 -6.54 32.14 -21.61
N LEU A 261 -7.73 32.22 -21.01
CA LEU A 261 -8.79 33.05 -21.53
C LEU A 261 -8.20 34.47 -21.45
N ASP A 262 -7.51 34.85 -22.52
CA ASP A 262 -7.25 36.23 -22.86
C ASP A 262 -8.63 36.88 -22.96
N GLU A 263 -9.10 37.35 -21.81
CA GLU A 263 -10.19 38.30 -21.67
C GLU A 263 -9.69 39.64 -22.22
N SER A 264 -9.29 39.66 -23.49
CA SER A 264 -9.25 40.86 -24.31
C SER A 264 -10.70 41.24 -24.56
N SER A 265 -11.27 41.83 -23.51
CA SER A 265 -12.42 42.73 -23.56
C SER A 265 -12.03 43.93 -24.42
N VAL A 266 -12.00 43.72 -25.73
CA VAL A 266 -12.04 44.79 -26.71
C VAL A 266 -13.47 45.34 -26.66
N PRO A 267 -13.66 46.61 -26.27
CA PRO A 267 -14.97 47.22 -26.40
C PRO A 267 -15.26 47.39 -27.89
N ASP A 268 -16.36 46.78 -28.30
CA ASP A 268 -17.12 47.06 -29.51
C ASP A 268 -17.27 48.58 -29.71
N ASP A 269 -16.60 49.12 -30.72
CA ASP A 269 -17.00 50.34 -31.40
C ASP A 269 -16.46 50.31 -32.84
N SER A 270 -17.35 49.88 -33.72
CA SER A 270 -17.46 50.13 -35.16
C SER A 270 -16.63 51.29 -35.74
N ASP A 271 -15.92 51.06 -36.85
CA ASP A 271 -16.27 51.74 -38.12
C ASP A 271 -15.65 51.06 -39.35
N ASP A 272 -16.42 51.09 -40.43
CA ASP A 272 -16.22 50.47 -41.74
C ASP A 272 -14.82 50.66 -42.37
N SER A 273 -14.22 49.54 -42.84
CA SER A 273 -13.37 49.57 -44.03
C SER A 273 -13.39 48.24 -44.76
N ASP A 274 -14.25 48.16 -45.78
CA ASP A 274 -14.12 47.22 -46.91
C ASP A 274 -12.79 47.50 -47.64
N ASP A 275 -11.88 46.52 -47.64
CA ASP A 275 -10.87 46.26 -48.70
C ASP A 275 -10.03 45.05 -48.21
N ASP A 276 -10.32 43.83 -48.69
CA ASP A 276 -9.76 43.21 -49.91
C ASP A 276 -8.37 42.59 -49.67
N ASP A 277 -8.28 41.29 -49.98
CA ASP A 277 -7.10 40.43 -50.07
C ASP A 277 -6.17 40.30 -48.82
N SER A 278 -6.39 39.25 -48.03
CA SER A 278 -5.27 38.59 -47.33
C SER A 278 -5.42 37.07 -47.35
N GLU A 279 -4.44 36.48 -48.03
CA GLU A 279 -4.19 35.07 -48.29
C GLU A 279 -4.01 34.25 -47.01
N ASP A 280 -4.51 33.01 -47.06
CA ASP A 280 -4.07 31.85 -46.29
C ASP A 280 -4.13 31.98 -44.75
N GLU A 281 -5.35 32.02 -44.24
CA GLU A 281 -5.67 31.39 -42.94
C GLU A 281 -5.38 29.88 -43.08
N ASP A 282 -4.10 29.51 -42.92
CA ASP A 282 -3.70 28.15 -42.59
C ASP A 282 -4.33 27.83 -41.22
N GLU A 283 -5.62 27.47 -41.25
CA GLU A 283 -6.39 26.95 -40.13
C GLU A 283 -5.50 26.00 -39.37
N ASP A 284 -5.20 26.40 -38.13
CA ASP A 284 -4.35 25.73 -37.20
C ASP A 284 -4.59 24.22 -37.28
N GLU A 285 -3.67 23.51 -37.94
CA GLU A 285 -3.35 22.12 -37.63
C GLU A 285 -2.78 22.14 -36.21
N ASP A 286 -3.63 22.46 -35.24
CA ASP A 286 -3.51 22.11 -33.84
C ASP A 286 -3.53 20.59 -33.82
N SER A 287 -2.36 20.06 -34.15
CA SER A 287 -1.91 18.70 -34.06
C SER A 287 -2.58 18.11 -32.84
N TRP A 288 -3.54 17.22 -33.07
CA TRP A 288 -4.32 16.54 -32.05
C TRP A 288 -3.37 15.91 -31.05
N ARG A 289 -2.96 16.69 -30.04
CA ARG A 289 -2.01 16.24 -29.03
C ARG A 289 -2.76 15.17 -28.26
N CYS A 290 -2.24 13.96 -28.34
CA CYS A 290 -2.86 12.81 -27.69
C CYS A 290 -2.99 13.14 -26.20
N PRO A 291 -4.21 13.09 -25.62
CA PRO A 291 -4.46 13.50 -24.24
C PRO A 291 -3.91 12.51 -23.21
N CYS A 292 -3.08 11.55 -23.62
CA CYS A 292 -2.57 10.55 -22.70
C CYS A 292 -1.44 11.13 -21.83
N PRO A 293 -1.39 10.77 -20.53
CA PRO A 293 -0.47 11.35 -19.54
C PRO A 293 1.00 10.99 -19.75
N LEU A 294 1.29 10.21 -20.80
CA LEU A 294 2.64 9.83 -21.20
C LEU A 294 3.34 10.91 -22.04
N HIS A 295 2.64 11.98 -22.44
CA HIS A 295 3.21 13.07 -23.23
C HIS A 295 3.80 14.19 -22.34
N GLY A 296 4.88 14.80 -22.81
CA GLY A 296 5.41 16.07 -22.29
C GLY A 296 5.10 17.20 -23.26
N SER A 297 4.55 18.31 -22.79
CA SER A 297 4.18 19.46 -23.62
C SER A 297 5.39 20.11 -24.31
N HIS A 298 6.58 19.97 -23.72
CA HIS A 298 7.85 20.52 -24.18
C HIS A 298 8.65 19.60 -25.11
N TRP A 299 8.16 18.39 -25.38
CA TRP A 299 8.83 17.42 -26.24
C TRP A 299 8.72 17.79 -27.72
N SER A 300 9.79 17.54 -28.47
CA SER A 300 9.70 17.49 -29.93
C SER A 300 9.12 16.14 -30.39
N ASP A 301 8.58 16.07 -31.60
CA ASP A 301 8.02 14.83 -32.17
C ASP A 301 9.02 13.67 -32.10
N THR A 302 10.30 13.93 -32.40
CA THR A 302 11.35 12.90 -32.34
C THR A 302 11.52 12.30 -30.94
N ILE A 303 11.40 13.11 -29.89
CA ILE A 303 11.48 12.64 -28.49
C ILE A 303 10.18 11.92 -28.14
N ASN A 304 9.05 12.49 -28.55
CA ASN A 304 7.72 11.95 -28.30
C ASN A 304 7.55 10.54 -28.89
N ASP A 305 8.11 10.28 -30.08
CA ASP A 305 8.08 8.96 -30.74
C ASP A 305 8.82 7.87 -29.95
N GLN A 306 9.75 8.24 -29.06
CA GLN A 306 10.52 7.27 -28.26
C GLN A 306 9.79 6.79 -27.01
N ARG A 307 8.60 7.34 -26.70
CA ARG A 307 7.82 6.96 -25.51
C ARG A 307 7.50 5.46 -25.45
N GLY A 308 7.21 4.86 -26.61
CA GLY A 308 6.94 3.42 -26.72
C GLY A 308 8.14 2.58 -26.31
N ALA A 309 9.34 2.91 -26.80
CA ALA A 309 10.56 2.17 -26.49
C ALA A 309 10.92 2.22 -24.99
N LEU A 310 10.73 3.38 -24.35
CA LEU A 310 10.93 3.49 -22.90
C LEU A 310 9.89 2.69 -22.12
N ARG A 311 8.62 2.79 -22.51
CA ARG A 311 7.52 2.03 -21.92
C ARG A 311 7.76 0.53 -21.99
N ASP A 312 8.22 0.03 -23.13
CA ASP A 312 8.49 -1.40 -23.33
C ASP A 312 9.64 -1.89 -22.42
N LEU A 313 10.70 -1.09 -22.22
CA LEU A 313 11.77 -1.43 -21.27
C LEU A 313 11.29 -1.44 -19.80
N VAL A 314 10.45 -0.49 -19.42
CA VAL A 314 9.85 -0.45 -18.08
C VAL A 314 8.93 -1.66 -17.88
N TYR A 315 8.11 -1.98 -18.88
CA TYR A 315 7.25 -3.17 -18.89
C TYR A 315 8.07 -4.46 -18.71
N ASP A 316 9.12 -4.65 -19.50
CA ASP A 316 10.00 -5.83 -19.41
C ASP A 316 10.64 -5.95 -18.02
N ARG A 317 11.06 -4.83 -17.43
CA ARG A 317 11.61 -4.81 -16.07
C ARG A 317 10.57 -5.18 -15.02
N LEU A 318 9.37 -4.61 -15.09
CA LEU A 318 8.29 -4.94 -14.15
C LEU A 318 7.85 -6.41 -14.26
N ILE A 319 7.80 -6.98 -15.46
CA ILE A 319 7.59 -8.42 -15.67
C ILE A 319 8.65 -9.25 -14.96
N SER A 320 9.93 -8.87 -15.11
CA SER A 320 11.04 -9.57 -14.44
C SER A 320 10.93 -9.54 -12.92
N ILE A 321 10.43 -8.42 -12.34
CA ILE A 321 10.19 -8.31 -10.89
C ILE A 321 8.98 -9.16 -10.49
N PHE A 322 7.90 -9.14 -11.29
CA PHE A 322 6.70 -9.92 -11.04
C PHE A 322 6.98 -11.44 -11.01
N GLU A 323 7.83 -11.93 -11.90
CA GLU A 323 8.26 -13.34 -11.94
C GLU A 323 8.99 -13.77 -10.66
N LEU A 324 9.68 -12.84 -9.97
CA LEU A 324 10.43 -13.12 -8.74
C LEU A 324 9.59 -12.92 -7.48
N THR A 325 8.86 -11.81 -7.41
CA THR A 325 8.08 -11.38 -6.25
C THR A 325 6.74 -10.84 -6.72
N PRO A 326 5.79 -11.71 -7.11
CA PRO A 326 4.49 -11.28 -7.58
C PRO A 326 3.75 -10.53 -6.48
N SER A 327 3.03 -9.48 -6.88
CA SER A 327 2.12 -8.76 -5.98
C SER A 327 1.01 -8.13 -6.80
N TYR A 328 -0.14 -7.90 -6.16
CA TYR A 328 -1.26 -7.25 -6.84
C TYR A 328 -0.93 -5.83 -7.34
N PRO A 329 -0.22 -4.97 -6.58
CA PRO A 329 0.19 -3.66 -7.10
C PRO A 329 1.04 -3.76 -8.37
N ILE A 330 2.05 -4.63 -8.41
CA ILE A 330 2.89 -4.82 -9.62
C ILE A 330 2.05 -5.32 -10.79
N PHE A 331 1.17 -6.30 -10.55
CA PHE A 331 0.26 -6.83 -11.57
C PHE A 331 -0.61 -5.71 -12.18
N SER A 332 -1.22 -4.88 -11.33
CA SER A 332 -2.04 -3.74 -11.77
C SER A 332 -1.22 -2.73 -12.59
N SER A 333 -0.02 -2.38 -12.13
CA SER A 333 0.89 -1.48 -12.84
C SER A 333 1.31 -2.02 -14.21
N ILE A 334 1.58 -3.33 -14.33
CA ILE A 334 1.96 -3.93 -15.62
C ILE A 334 0.80 -3.86 -16.62
N ILE A 335 -0.43 -4.19 -16.18
CA ILE A 335 -1.64 -4.08 -17.01
C ILE A 335 -1.86 -2.62 -17.42
N ALA A 336 -1.71 -1.67 -16.48
CA ALA A 336 -1.89 -0.24 -16.70
C ALA A 336 -1.01 0.33 -17.83
N ILE A 337 0.22 -0.16 -17.92
CA ILE A 337 1.24 0.36 -18.83
C ILE A 337 1.07 -0.25 -20.23
N ASN A 338 0.58 -1.49 -20.33
CA ASN A 338 0.50 -2.19 -21.61
C ASN A 338 -0.82 -1.87 -22.34
N PRO A 339 -0.78 -1.44 -23.62
CA PRO A 339 -2.00 -1.18 -24.40
C PRO A 339 -2.88 -2.42 -24.61
N ASN A 340 -2.30 -3.63 -24.55
CA ASN A 340 -3.02 -4.89 -24.69
C ASN A 340 -3.30 -5.49 -23.31
N GLU A 341 -4.20 -4.87 -22.55
CA GLU A 341 -4.51 -5.25 -21.15
C GLU A 341 -4.88 -6.74 -21.02
N SER A 342 -5.77 -7.25 -21.88
CA SER A 342 -6.26 -8.64 -21.81
C SER A 342 -5.18 -9.69 -22.12
N GLU A 343 -4.33 -9.45 -23.12
CA GLU A 343 -3.23 -10.36 -23.45
C GLU A 343 -2.18 -10.38 -22.32
N THR A 344 -1.90 -9.20 -21.78
CA THR A 344 -0.97 -9.01 -20.65
C THR A 344 -1.49 -9.69 -19.40
N GLU A 345 -2.76 -9.50 -19.06
CA GLU A 345 -3.42 -10.16 -17.94
C GLU A 345 -3.33 -11.69 -18.08
N SER A 346 -3.67 -12.24 -19.25
CA SER A 346 -3.56 -13.69 -19.50
C SER A 346 -2.14 -14.20 -19.27
N LYS A 347 -1.13 -13.51 -19.82
CA LYS A 347 0.28 -13.90 -19.66
C LYS A 347 0.71 -13.85 -18.18
N LEU A 348 0.34 -12.80 -17.45
CA LEU A 348 0.66 -12.65 -16.04
C LEU A 348 0.00 -13.74 -15.19
N LEU A 349 -1.27 -14.08 -15.48
CA LEU A 349 -2.00 -15.15 -14.79
C LEU A 349 -1.40 -16.52 -15.09
N ASP A 350 -0.93 -16.77 -16.32
CA ASP A 350 -0.22 -18.00 -16.68
C ASP A 350 1.07 -18.12 -15.85
N THR A 351 1.92 -17.08 -15.83
CA THR A 351 3.12 -17.02 -15.00
C THR A 351 2.80 -17.22 -13.52
N LEU A 352 1.75 -16.57 -13.02
CA LEU A 352 1.32 -16.65 -11.62
C LEU A 352 0.89 -18.08 -11.25
N SER A 353 0.21 -18.79 -12.15
CA SER A 353 -0.20 -20.17 -11.93
C SER A 353 0.99 -21.13 -11.81
N GLU A 354 2.09 -20.84 -12.50
CA GLU A 354 3.34 -21.62 -12.44
C GLU A 354 4.09 -21.40 -11.12
N ILE A 355 4.15 -20.16 -10.62
CA ILE A 355 4.94 -19.78 -9.44
C ILE A 355 4.15 -19.80 -8.11
N ALA A 356 2.82 -19.81 -8.15
CA ALA A 356 1.96 -19.90 -6.97
C ALA A 356 2.35 -21.03 -5.98
N PRO A 357 2.71 -22.26 -6.41
CA PRO A 357 3.10 -23.32 -5.48
C PRO A 357 4.51 -23.19 -4.89
N SER A 358 5.33 -22.24 -5.33
CA SER A 358 6.75 -22.17 -4.95
C SER A 358 7.00 -21.69 -3.52
N SER A 359 6.14 -20.83 -2.98
CA SER A 359 6.30 -20.26 -1.64
C SER A 359 4.99 -19.75 -1.05
N ALA A 360 4.98 -19.46 0.25
CA ALA A 360 3.84 -18.82 0.91
C ALA A 360 3.56 -17.42 0.32
N ASP A 361 4.60 -16.63 0.05
CA ASP A 361 4.47 -15.26 -0.45
C ASP A 361 3.90 -15.22 -1.88
N THR A 362 4.35 -16.13 -2.76
CA THR A 362 3.81 -16.26 -4.12
C THR A 362 2.35 -16.75 -4.11
N LEU A 363 1.98 -17.66 -3.20
CA LEU A 363 0.58 -18.07 -3.03
C LEU A 363 -0.30 -16.92 -2.54
N VAL A 364 0.16 -16.15 -1.55
CA VAL A 364 -0.57 -14.98 -1.03
C VAL A 364 -0.80 -13.93 -2.11
N ALA A 365 0.22 -13.67 -2.92
CA ALA A 365 0.11 -12.80 -4.09
C ALA A 365 -0.91 -13.34 -5.09
N ALA A 366 -0.85 -14.64 -5.39
CA ALA A 366 -1.78 -15.29 -6.33
C ALA A 366 -3.24 -15.17 -5.88
N LEU A 367 -3.51 -15.45 -4.61
CA LEU A 367 -4.83 -15.29 -4.00
C LEU A 367 -5.30 -13.83 -4.08
N SER A 368 -4.42 -12.87 -3.76
CA SER A 368 -4.74 -11.45 -3.81
C SER A 368 -5.06 -10.98 -5.23
N ILE A 369 -4.28 -11.39 -6.24
CA ILE A 369 -4.50 -11.02 -7.64
C ILE A 369 -5.84 -11.59 -8.14
N HIS A 370 -6.11 -12.88 -7.90
CA HIS A 370 -7.36 -13.49 -8.36
C HIS A 370 -8.63 -12.93 -7.71
N ILE A 371 -8.55 -12.34 -6.50
CA ILE A 371 -9.69 -11.61 -5.91
C ILE A 371 -10.05 -10.36 -6.74
N HIS A 372 -9.05 -9.68 -7.30
CA HIS A 372 -9.24 -8.39 -7.97
C HIS A 372 -9.39 -8.48 -9.49
N CYS A 373 -9.11 -9.64 -10.11
CA CYS A 373 -9.39 -9.87 -11.54
C CYS A 373 -10.90 -9.76 -11.82
N GLY A 374 -11.29 -9.01 -12.86
CA GLY A 374 -12.66 -8.50 -13.06
C GLY A 374 -13.78 -9.54 -13.14
N GLU A 375 -13.53 -10.72 -13.71
CA GLU A 375 -14.55 -11.78 -13.75
C GLU A 375 -14.61 -12.59 -12.46
N GLY A 376 -13.59 -12.49 -11.61
CA GLY A 376 -13.43 -13.33 -10.45
C GLY A 376 -13.25 -14.79 -10.85
N HIS A 377 -12.15 -15.42 -10.47
CA HIS A 377 -11.92 -16.84 -10.78
C HIS A 377 -12.12 -17.70 -9.53
N PRO A 378 -13.36 -17.85 -8.99
CA PRO A 378 -13.57 -18.57 -7.73
C PRO A 378 -13.20 -20.05 -7.84
N GLY A 379 -13.28 -20.63 -9.03
CA GLY A 379 -12.79 -21.99 -9.30
C GLY A 379 -11.28 -22.12 -9.11
N THR A 380 -10.51 -21.19 -9.67
CA THR A 380 -9.04 -21.15 -9.54
C THR A 380 -8.62 -20.88 -8.10
N LEU A 381 -9.26 -19.92 -7.42
CA LEU A 381 -9.03 -19.67 -5.99
C LEU A 381 -9.27 -20.93 -5.15
N MET A 382 -10.36 -21.66 -5.42
CA MET A 382 -10.65 -22.89 -4.70
C MET A 382 -9.61 -23.99 -4.98
N ALA A 383 -9.18 -24.14 -6.24
CA ALA A 383 -8.13 -25.09 -6.60
C ALA A 383 -6.80 -24.77 -5.89
N LEU A 384 -6.39 -23.49 -5.89
CA LEU A 384 -5.19 -23.03 -5.17
C LEU A 384 -5.26 -23.32 -3.67
N LEU A 385 -6.41 -23.07 -3.03
CA LEU A 385 -6.58 -23.38 -1.61
C LEU A 385 -6.58 -24.89 -1.34
N ASP A 386 -7.19 -25.68 -2.22
CA ASP A 386 -7.24 -27.14 -2.07
C ASP A 386 -5.86 -27.78 -2.20
N GLU A 387 -5.05 -27.32 -3.14
CA GLU A 387 -3.73 -27.87 -3.44
C GLU A 387 -2.63 -27.30 -2.54
N HIS A 388 -2.72 -26.00 -2.20
CA HIS A 388 -1.59 -25.26 -1.61
C HIS A 388 -1.88 -24.56 -0.28
N SER A 389 -3.07 -24.72 0.33
CA SER A 389 -3.36 -24.07 1.64
C SER A 389 -2.40 -24.43 2.77
N HIS A 390 -1.62 -25.51 2.64
CA HIS A 390 -0.58 -25.89 3.60
C HIS A 390 0.63 -24.94 3.60
N LEU A 391 0.81 -24.13 2.55
CA LEU A 391 1.86 -23.12 2.47
C LEU A 391 1.49 -21.84 3.24
N LEU A 392 0.20 -21.61 3.49
CA LEU A 392 -0.26 -20.40 4.18
C LEU A 392 0.20 -20.40 5.64
N ARG A 393 0.81 -19.29 6.05
CA ARG A 393 1.24 -19.04 7.43
C ARG A 393 0.13 -18.31 8.18
N PRO A 394 0.14 -18.29 9.51
CA PRO A 394 -0.89 -17.56 10.24
C PRO A 394 -0.92 -16.05 9.95
N ARG A 395 0.21 -15.41 9.59
CA ARG A 395 0.25 -13.99 9.17
C ARG A 395 -0.52 -13.72 7.89
N ASP A 396 -0.72 -14.74 7.07
CA ASP A 396 -1.40 -14.62 5.79
C ASP A 396 -2.94 -14.63 5.96
N ALA A 397 -3.43 -14.65 7.21
CA ALA A 397 -4.85 -14.65 7.54
C ALA A 397 -5.66 -13.50 6.92
N PRO A 398 -5.19 -12.23 6.86
CA PRO A 398 -5.96 -11.15 6.23
C PRO A 398 -6.26 -11.42 4.75
N VAL A 399 -5.30 -11.99 4.00
CA VAL A 399 -5.54 -12.37 2.60
C VAL A 399 -6.53 -13.52 2.52
N LEU A 400 -6.37 -14.56 3.35
CA LEU A 400 -7.29 -15.68 3.37
C LEU A 400 -8.72 -15.28 3.80
N GLN A 401 -8.86 -14.31 4.70
CA GLN A 401 -10.14 -13.71 5.08
C GLN A 401 -10.82 -13.02 3.88
N ARG A 402 -10.06 -12.23 3.09
CA ARG A 402 -10.56 -11.64 1.85
C ARG A 402 -10.99 -12.71 0.84
N VAL A 403 -10.21 -13.79 0.68
CA VAL A 403 -10.57 -14.92 -0.20
C VAL A 403 -11.86 -15.60 0.26
N VAL A 404 -12.00 -15.89 1.55
CA VAL A 404 -13.22 -16.50 2.10
C VAL A 404 -14.41 -15.59 1.88
N ASN A 405 -14.29 -14.28 2.17
CA ASN A 405 -15.33 -13.31 1.94
C ASN A 405 -15.79 -13.32 0.48
N PHE A 406 -14.83 -13.23 -0.45
CA PHE A 406 -15.07 -13.30 -1.89
C PHE A 406 -15.79 -14.60 -2.30
N LEU A 407 -15.27 -15.76 -1.90
CA LEU A 407 -15.84 -17.07 -2.25
C LEU A 407 -17.26 -17.27 -1.72
N THR A 408 -17.62 -16.67 -0.58
CA THR A 408 -18.98 -16.78 -0.04
C THR A 408 -20.03 -16.02 -0.83
N GLN A 409 -19.64 -15.11 -1.71
CA GLN A 409 -20.54 -14.45 -2.66
C GLN A 409 -21.09 -15.45 -3.69
N PHE A 410 -20.39 -16.58 -3.89
CA PHE A 410 -20.77 -17.64 -4.82
C PHE A 410 -21.36 -18.84 -4.07
N SER A 411 -22.64 -19.15 -4.34
CA SER A 411 -23.37 -20.21 -3.62
C SER A 411 -22.74 -21.61 -3.74
N SER A 412 -22.06 -21.90 -4.85
CA SER A 412 -21.36 -23.17 -5.08
C SER A 412 -20.15 -23.36 -4.17
N TYR A 413 -19.48 -22.28 -3.77
CA TYR A 413 -18.24 -22.31 -2.97
C TYR A 413 -18.47 -21.95 -1.50
N GLN A 414 -19.64 -21.37 -1.16
CA GLN A 414 -19.99 -20.90 0.18
C GLN A 414 -19.72 -21.93 1.29
N THR A 415 -20.20 -23.17 1.13
CA THR A 415 -20.02 -24.22 2.16
C THR A 415 -18.54 -24.52 2.40
N ARG A 416 -17.74 -24.55 1.34
CA ARG A 416 -16.31 -24.87 1.40
C ARG A 416 -15.50 -23.70 1.97
N ALA A 417 -15.82 -22.47 1.58
CA ALA A 417 -15.24 -21.27 2.16
C ALA A 417 -15.50 -21.18 3.69
N LEU A 418 -16.70 -21.53 4.14
CA LEU A 418 -17.02 -21.61 5.57
C LEU A 418 -16.25 -22.72 6.29
N GLN A 419 -15.91 -23.83 5.61
CA GLN A 419 -15.06 -24.89 6.19
C GLN A 419 -13.61 -24.42 6.37
N PHE A 420 -13.07 -23.62 5.43
CA PHE A 420 -11.77 -22.99 5.61
C PHE A 420 -11.76 -22.04 6.82
N ALA A 421 -12.77 -21.16 6.93
CA ALA A 421 -12.89 -20.28 8.08
C ALA A 421 -13.01 -21.06 9.40
N GLU A 422 -13.81 -22.13 9.44
CA GLU A 422 -13.91 -23.02 10.61
C GLU A 422 -12.56 -23.64 10.98
N LYS A 423 -11.82 -24.16 9.98
CA LYS A 423 -10.49 -24.74 10.17
C LYS A 423 -9.50 -23.73 10.73
N GLU A 424 -9.48 -22.51 10.20
CA GLU A 424 -8.57 -21.44 10.62
C GLU A 424 -8.88 -20.91 12.03
N ILE A 425 -10.16 -20.75 12.38
CA ILE A 425 -10.55 -20.38 13.75
C ILE A 425 -10.11 -21.47 14.73
N LEU A 426 -10.33 -22.74 14.40
CA LEU A 426 -9.91 -23.87 15.24
C LEU A 426 -8.39 -24.01 15.35
N SER A 427 -7.65 -23.73 14.27
CA SER A 427 -6.19 -23.65 14.29
C SER A 427 -5.71 -22.54 15.22
N THR A 428 -6.34 -21.36 15.15
CA THR A 428 -6.03 -20.22 16.02
C THR A 428 -6.32 -20.57 17.49
N LEU A 429 -7.43 -21.22 17.79
CA LEU A 429 -7.75 -21.72 19.14
C LEU A 429 -6.74 -22.76 19.64
N ALA A 430 -6.27 -23.65 18.77
CA ALA A 430 -5.24 -24.62 19.14
C ALA A 430 -3.90 -23.92 19.47
N ALA A 431 -3.55 -22.84 18.75
CA ALA A 431 -2.40 -22.00 19.06
C ALA A 431 -2.58 -21.29 20.40
N VAL A 432 -3.73 -20.66 20.66
CA VAL A 432 -4.06 -20.07 21.98
C VAL A 432 -3.96 -21.10 23.09
N ARG A 433 -4.50 -22.31 22.89
CA ARG A 433 -4.40 -23.42 23.85
C ARG A 433 -2.95 -23.81 24.13
N ALA A 434 -2.11 -23.91 23.09
CA ALA A 434 -0.70 -24.21 23.24
C ALA A 434 0.03 -23.08 24.02
N SER A 435 -0.26 -21.82 23.72
CA SER A 435 0.26 -20.68 24.47
C SER A 435 -0.18 -20.71 25.93
N VAL A 436 -1.46 -20.99 26.21
CA VAL A 436 -1.98 -21.17 27.58
C VAL A 436 -1.27 -22.31 28.29
N ARG A 437 -1.04 -23.46 27.65
CA ARG A 437 -0.27 -24.57 28.23
C ARG A 437 1.16 -24.17 28.59
N SER A 438 1.79 -23.29 27.82
CA SER A 438 3.13 -22.78 28.17
C SER A 438 3.12 -22.02 29.51
N ALA A 439 2.03 -21.30 29.81
CA ALA A 439 1.87 -20.57 31.06
C ALA A 439 1.26 -21.42 32.20
N PHE A 440 0.49 -22.44 31.85
CA PHE A 440 -0.27 -23.31 32.75
C PHE A 440 -0.14 -24.79 32.36
N SER A 441 1.04 -25.38 32.59
CA SER A 441 1.38 -26.72 32.10
C SER A 441 0.44 -27.85 32.56
N LEU A 442 -0.17 -27.75 33.75
CA LEU A 442 -1.06 -28.78 34.29
C LEU A 442 -2.55 -28.45 34.13
N VAL A 443 -2.89 -27.43 33.31
CA VAL A 443 -4.26 -26.94 33.16
C VAL A 443 -5.23 -28.04 32.72
N GLU A 444 -4.79 -28.96 31.88
CA GLU A 444 -5.66 -30.00 31.31
C GLU A 444 -5.87 -31.20 32.23
N ASP A 445 -4.80 -31.66 32.87
CA ASP A 445 -4.84 -32.82 33.76
C ASP A 445 -5.70 -32.54 34.99
N LYS A 446 -5.56 -31.34 35.59
CA LYS A 446 -6.26 -30.99 36.83
C LYS A 446 -7.71 -30.55 36.61
N MET A 447 -8.06 -30.13 35.40
CA MET A 447 -9.39 -29.64 35.07
C MET A 447 -10.44 -30.76 34.97
N GLN A 448 -10.08 -31.93 34.44
CA GLN A 448 -11.01 -33.06 34.34
C GLN A 448 -11.48 -33.58 35.72
N LEU A 449 -10.67 -33.41 36.76
CA LEU A 449 -10.94 -33.96 38.09
C LEU A 449 -11.75 -33.02 39.00
N GLN A 450 -11.86 -31.72 38.68
CA GLN A 450 -12.24 -30.72 39.68
C GLN A 450 -13.38 -29.76 39.31
N CYS A 451 -13.83 -29.71 38.05
CA CYS A 451 -14.90 -28.79 37.62
C CYS A 451 -16.18 -28.87 38.48
N ASP A 452 -16.58 -30.06 38.93
CA ASP A 452 -17.83 -30.26 39.69
C ASP A 452 -17.69 -29.92 41.18
N ARG A 453 -16.47 -29.83 41.73
CA ARG A 453 -16.22 -29.66 43.17
C ARG A 453 -16.09 -28.21 43.63
N ILE A 454 -16.06 -27.23 42.71
CA ILE A 454 -15.69 -25.83 42.97
C ILE A 454 -16.88 -24.95 43.47
N VAL A 455 -18.00 -25.54 43.92
CA VAL A 455 -19.26 -24.78 44.18
C VAL A 455 -19.38 -24.07 45.57
N LEU A 456 -18.57 -24.34 46.60
CA LEU A 456 -18.64 -23.66 47.94
C LEU A 456 -17.28 -23.16 48.48
N GLY A 457 -17.10 -21.86 48.71
CA GLY A 457 -15.79 -21.27 49.05
C GLY A 457 -14.92 -21.06 47.79
N ARG A 458 -15.49 -20.36 46.81
CA ARG A 458 -15.11 -20.40 45.39
C ARG A 458 -13.78 -19.71 45.08
N GLN A 459 -13.53 -18.51 45.61
CA GLN A 459 -12.36 -17.71 45.21
C GLN A 459 -11.03 -18.34 45.64
N GLN A 460 -10.85 -18.65 46.93
CA GLN A 460 -9.60 -19.22 47.43
C GLN A 460 -9.24 -20.52 46.69
N ARG A 461 -10.22 -21.39 46.45
CA ARG A 461 -9.99 -22.66 45.74
C ARG A 461 -9.66 -22.46 44.27
N ILE A 462 -10.20 -21.42 43.62
CA ILE A 462 -9.82 -21.04 42.26
C ILE A 462 -8.39 -20.51 42.23
N THR A 463 -8.04 -19.59 43.13
CA THR A 463 -6.68 -19.05 43.24
C THR A 463 -5.67 -20.17 43.51
N ASP A 464 -5.97 -21.07 44.46
CA ASP A 464 -5.14 -22.24 44.77
C ASP A 464 -5.06 -23.19 43.56
N TRP A 465 -6.15 -23.38 42.82
CA TRP A 465 -6.16 -24.22 41.62
C TRP A 465 -5.31 -23.62 40.50
N VAL A 466 -5.47 -22.32 40.20
CA VAL A 466 -4.69 -21.61 39.17
C VAL A 466 -3.21 -21.62 39.55
N GLN A 467 -2.88 -21.40 40.82
CA GLN A 467 -1.52 -21.53 41.33
C GLN A 467 -0.96 -22.95 41.09
N ASN A 468 -1.78 -23.97 41.32
CA ASN A 468 -1.40 -25.37 41.14
C ASN A 468 -1.26 -25.79 39.68
N VAL A 469 -1.90 -25.11 38.72
CA VAL A 469 -1.74 -25.41 37.29
C VAL A 469 -0.71 -24.54 36.58
N SER A 470 -0.29 -23.44 37.22
CA SER A 470 0.75 -22.55 36.72
C SER A 470 2.06 -23.30 36.53
N THR A 471 2.73 -23.04 35.41
CA THR A 471 4.04 -23.64 35.12
C THR A 471 5.06 -23.18 36.19
N PRO A 472 5.73 -24.11 36.91
CA PRO A 472 6.84 -23.76 37.80
C PRO A 472 7.93 -23.01 37.03
N GLY A 473 8.70 -22.14 37.69
CA GLY A 473 9.79 -21.39 37.04
C GLY A 473 9.36 -20.21 36.18
N SER A 474 8.08 -20.11 35.77
CA SER A 474 7.59 -18.99 34.95
C SER A 474 7.28 -17.72 35.77
N ALA A 475 7.89 -17.55 36.94
CA ALA A 475 7.82 -16.30 37.69
C ALA A 475 8.51 -15.20 36.86
N PRO A 476 8.08 -13.93 36.93
CA PRO A 476 8.76 -12.85 36.25
C PRO A 476 10.24 -12.85 36.64
N ALA A 477 11.12 -12.99 35.65
CA ALA A 477 12.56 -12.93 35.87
C ALA A 477 12.86 -11.66 36.68
N HIS A 478 13.65 -11.79 37.74
CA HIS A 478 13.99 -10.64 38.57
C HIS A 478 14.54 -9.53 37.66
N PRO A 479 14.06 -8.28 37.73
CA PRO A 479 14.42 -7.23 36.78
C PRO A 479 15.94 -7.01 36.67
N MET A 480 16.68 -7.28 37.75
CA MET A 480 18.15 -7.28 37.71
C MET A 480 18.76 -8.39 36.84
N ALA A 481 18.15 -9.58 36.79
CA ALA A 481 18.61 -10.69 35.95
C ALA A 481 18.38 -10.38 34.46
N LEU A 482 17.23 -9.77 34.12
CA LEU A 482 16.96 -9.27 32.77
C LEU A 482 17.95 -8.17 32.36
N ALA A 483 18.18 -7.18 33.22
CA ALA A 483 19.14 -6.11 32.96
C ALA A 483 20.59 -6.63 32.82
N ALA A 484 20.97 -7.61 33.64
CA ALA A 484 22.27 -8.27 33.53
C ALA A 484 22.42 -8.99 32.18
N MET A 485 21.38 -9.71 31.74
CA MET A 485 21.36 -10.40 30.45
C MET A 485 21.46 -9.43 29.27
N LEU A 486 20.69 -8.33 29.29
CA LEU A 486 20.75 -7.29 28.24
C LEU A 486 22.11 -6.59 28.15
N MET A 487 22.82 -6.52 29.27
CA MET A 487 24.16 -5.94 29.35
C MET A 487 25.27 -6.96 29.07
N GLY A 488 24.92 -8.18 28.67
CA GLY A 488 25.88 -9.25 28.33
C GLY A 488 26.62 -9.83 29.53
N PHE A 489 26.12 -9.64 30.75
CA PHE A 489 26.71 -10.27 31.94
C PHE A 489 26.34 -11.76 31.96
N PRO A 490 27.32 -12.65 32.18
CA PRO A 490 27.03 -14.06 32.40
C PRO A 490 26.18 -14.19 33.67
N LEU A 491 25.01 -14.80 33.55
CA LEU A 491 24.19 -15.13 34.72
C LEU A 491 25.02 -16.06 35.63
N PRO A 492 25.00 -15.85 36.96
CA PRO A 492 25.74 -16.70 37.89
C PRO A 492 25.32 -18.16 37.69
N VAL A 493 26.31 -19.00 37.41
CA VAL A 493 26.19 -20.42 37.00
C VAL A 493 25.53 -21.31 38.08
N ASP A 494 25.27 -20.78 39.28
CA ASP A 494 24.66 -21.50 40.41
C ASP A 494 23.12 -21.36 40.50
N MET A 495 22.44 -20.84 39.47
CA MET A 495 20.98 -20.97 39.36
C MET A 495 20.69 -22.32 38.71
N ASP A 496 20.27 -23.30 39.53
CA ASP A 496 19.88 -24.68 39.21
C ASP A 496 19.69 -25.01 37.71
N GLU A 497 20.42 -26.03 37.25
CA GLU A 497 20.49 -26.66 35.91
C GLU A 497 19.14 -27.18 35.33
N GLY A 498 17.99 -26.70 35.77
CA GLY A 498 16.68 -27.28 35.48
C GLY A 498 15.74 -26.49 34.56
N ASP A 499 15.92 -25.18 34.38
CA ASP A 499 15.02 -24.36 33.57
C ASP A 499 15.76 -23.83 32.33
N ASP A 500 15.62 -24.56 31.23
CA ASP A 500 15.91 -24.11 29.87
C ASP A 500 15.09 -22.85 29.58
N MET A 501 15.59 -21.69 30.03
CA MET A 501 15.03 -20.40 29.67
C MET A 501 15.28 -20.25 28.17
N ASP A 502 14.27 -20.58 27.36
CA ASP A 502 14.32 -20.53 25.90
C ASP A 502 14.43 -19.07 25.42
N VAL A 503 15.64 -18.53 25.52
CA VAL A 503 16.03 -17.18 25.07
C VAL A 503 15.77 -17.03 23.58
N LEU A 504 15.78 -18.14 22.81
CA LEU A 504 15.46 -18.14 21.39
C LEU A 504 13.96 -18.03 21.12
N GLY A 505 13.11 -18.46 22.06
CA GLY A 505 11.65 -18.26 21.97
C GLY A 505 11.20 -16.78 22.00
N PHE A 506 12.09 -15.85 22.35
CA PHE A 506 11.85 -14.41 22.22
C PHE A 506 12.12 -13.90 20.79
N LEU A 507 13.00 -14.58 20.05
CA LEU A 507 13.39 -14.25 18.68
C LEU A 507 12.52 -14.94 17.62
N ASP A 508 11.78 -15.98 18.00
CA ASP A 508 10.73 -16.58 17.16
C ASP A 508 9.46 -15.71 17.14
N SER A 509 9.68 -14.40 16.94
CA SER A 509 8.73 -13.27 16.90
C SER A 509 7.76 -13.30 15.71
N ASP A 510 7.48 -14.49 15.17
CA ASP A 510 6.16 -14.79 14.61
C ASP A 510 5.16 -15.02 15.79
N GLN A 511 5.27 -14.24 16.89
CA GLN A 511 4.20 -14.01 17.85
C GLN A 511 3.15 -13.13 17.17
N LEU A 512 2.56 -13.72 16.14
CA LEU A 512 1.39 -13.25 15.44
C LEU A 512 0.37 -12.83 16.48
N ASP A 513 -0.25 -11.68 16.26
CA ASP A 513 -1.30 -11.20 17.14
C ASP A 513 -2.48 -12.20 17.08
N LEU A 514 -2.43 -13.19 17.98
CA LEU A 514 -3.43 -14.27 18.08
C LEU A 514 -4.80 -13.69 18.36
N ARG A 515 -4.86 -12.54 19.04
CA ARG A 515 -6.08 -11.79 19.29
C ARG A 515 -6.60 -11.21 17.99
N GLU A 516 -5.81 -10.45 17.25
CA GLU A 516 -6.22 -9.85 15.98
C GLU A 516 -6.65 -10.91 14.96
N ARG A 517 -5.88 -11.99 14.82
CA ARG A 517 -6.22 -13.12 13.94
C ARG A 517 -7.55 -13.75 14.35
N PHE A 518 -7.75 -14.05 15.64
CA PHE A 518 -8.98 -14.67 16.11
C PHE A 518 -10.18 -13.73 15.92
N ASP A 519 -10.05 -12.47 16.33
CA ASP A 519 -11.14 -11.49 16.24
C ASP A 519 -11.51 -11.17 14.79
N GLY A 520 -10.52 -11.02 13.89
CA GLY A 520 -10.74 -10.85 12.45
C GLY A 520 -11.56 -12.00 11.85
N TRP A 521 -11.25 -13.25 12.21
CA TRP A 521 -12.04 -14.40 11.77
C TRP A 521 -13.45 -14.43 12.37
N ILE A 522 -13.62 -14.11 13.65
CA ILE A 522 -14.94 -14.06 14.30
C ILE A 522 -15.79 -12.95 13.66
N SER A 523 -15.21 -11.77 13.46
CA SER A 523 -15.84 -10.62 12.82
C SER A 523 -16.33 -10.99 11.42
N LEU A 524 -15.42 -11.48 10.56
CA LEU A 524 -15.77 -11.93 9.21
C LEU A 524 -16.87 -12.99 9.24
N VAL A 525 -16.67 -14.11 9.93
CA VAL A 525 -17.64 -15.21 9.91
C VAL A 525 -19.01 -14.80 10.47
N SER A 526 -19.06 -13.80 11.35
CA SER A 526 -20.34 -13.29 11.87
C SER A 526 -21.19 -12.57 10.81
N THR A 527 -20.56 -11.96 9.81
CA THR A 527 -21.26 -11.28 8.70
C THR A 527 -21.69 -12.24 7.59
N LEU A 528 -21.02 -13.40 7.47
CA LEU A 528 -21.29 -14.38 6.42
C LEU A 528 -22.59 -15.17 6.65
N LYS A 529 -23.32 -15.40 5.56
CA LYS A 529 -24.50 -16.28 5.56
C LYS A 529 -24.09 -17.70 5.99
N GLY A 530 -24.72 -18.21 7.04
CA GLY A 530 -24.40 -19.53 7.61
C GLY A 530 -23.25 -19.53 8.63
N GLY A 531 -22.49 -18.44 8.76
CA GLY A 531 -21.36 -18.35 9.69
C GLY A 531 -21.75 -18.48 11.16
N ASN A 532 -22.95 -18.02 11.55
CA ASN A 532 -23.51 -18.26 12.89
C ASN A 532 -23.69 -19.76 13.26
N SER A 533 -23.73 -20.66 12.28
CA SER A 533 -23.72 -22.11 12.52
C SER A 533 -22.30 -22.62 12.79
N VAL A 534 -21.34 -22.13 12.00
CA VAL A 534 -19.89 -22.39 12.17
C VAL A 534 -19.44 -21.94 13.55
N LEU A 535 -19.72 -20.69 13.95
CA LEU A 535 -19.35 -20.15 15.26
C LEU A 535 -19.94 -20.98 16.41
N GLY A 536 -21.13 -21.54 16.24
CA GLY A 536 -21.73 -22.45 17.21
C GLY A 536 -20.95 -23.75 17.38
N ARG A 537 -20.49 -24.36 16.27
CA ARG A 537 -19.64 -25.56 16.30
C ARG A 537 -18.26 -25.27 16.89
N VAL A 538 -17.64 -24.17 16.48
CA VAL A 538 -16.37 -23.67 17.04
C VAL A 538 -16.50 -23.51 18.55
N TYR A 539 -17.58 -22.89 19.04
CA TYR A 539 -17.81 -22.75 20.48
C TYR A 539 -17.91 -24.10 21.19
N VAL A 540 -18.67 -25.05 20.65
CA VAL A 540 -18.79 -26.40 21.23
C VAL A 540 -17.41 -27.05 21.35
N LYS A 541 -16.64 -27.03 20.26
CA LYS A 541 -15.27 -27.57 20.23
C LYS A 541 -14.31 -26.84 21.18
N THR A 542 -14.45 -25.51 21.32
CA THR A 542 -13.72 -24.71 22.30
C THR A 542 -14.00 -25.19 23.73
N MET A 543 -15.26 -25.47 24.07
CA MET A 543 -15.63 -25.96 25.40
C MET A 543 -15.21 -27.42 25.66
N GLU A 544 -15.01 -28.21 24.59
CA GLU A 544 -14.50 -29.58 24.68
C GLU A 544 -12.98 -29.59 24.89
N GLU A 545 -12.24 -28.79 24.12
CA GLU A 545 -10.78 -28.73 24.18
C GLU A 545 -10.22 -27.90 25.32
N MET A 546 -10.94 -26.84 25.72
CA MET A 546 -10.54 -25.92 26.78
C MET A 546 -11.68 -25.76 27.81
N PRO A 547 -11.97 -26.80 28.61
CA PRO A 547 -13.12 -26.81 29.52
C PRO A 547 -13.12 -25.68 30.57
N TYR A 548 -11.99 -25.02 30.83
CA TYR A 548 -11.87 -23.95 31.83
C TYR A 548 -12.68 -22.72 31.41
N PHE A 549 -12.95 -22.52 30.12
CA PHE A 549 -13.86 -21.48 29.65
C PHE A 549 -15.34 -21.71 30.04
N LYS A 550 -15.70 -22.89 30.58
CA LYS A 550 -17.04 -23.13 31.16
C LYS A 550 -17.24 -22.35 32.46
N VAL A 551 -16.17 -22.01 33.17
CA VAL A 551 -16.19 -21.32 34.47
C VAL A 551 -15.45 -19.99 34.35
N ASN A 552 -16.20 -18.89 34.16
CA ASN A 552 -15.62 -17.56 33.92
C ASN A 552 -14.57 -17.16 34.98
N ASP A 553 -14.86 -17.39 36.26
CA ASP A 553 -13.97 -17.04 37.38
C ASP A 553 -12.59 -17.72 37.28
N ILE A 554 -12.50 -18.93 36.70
CA ILE A 554 -11.21 -19.59 36.48
C ILE A 554 -10.40 -18.84 35.44
N VAL A 555 -11.05 -18.46 34.32
CA VAL A 555 -10.38 -17.71 33.25
C VAL A 555 -9.99 -16.31 33.72
N GLU A 556 -10.82 -15.64 34.52
CA GLU A 556 -10.52 -14.32 35.10
C GLU A 556 -9.31 -14.37 36.04
N GLU A 557 -9.19 -15.40 36.88
CA GLU A 557 -7.98 -15.61 37.68
C GLU A 557 -6.76 -15.95 36.80
N MET A 558 -6.91 -16.78 35.76
CA MET A 558 -5.82 -17.05 34.80
C MET A 558 -5.34 -15.77 34.10
N LEU A 559 -6.27 -14.89 33.68
CA LEU A 559 -5.96 -13.58 33.10
C LEU A 559 -5.22 -12.69 34.09
N SER A 560 -5.64 -12.67 35.37
CA SER A 560 -4.92 -11.95 36.42
C SER A 560 -3.47 -12.43 36.54
N ARG A 561 -3.23 -13.76 36.52
CA ARG A 561 -1.87 -14.32 36.59
C ARG A 561 -1.03 -14.07 35.34
N LEU A 562 -1.66 -14.01 34.17
CA LEU A 562 -0.99 -13.59 32.93
C LEU A 562 -0.64 -12.09 32.98
N GLY A 563 -1.49 -11.26 33.57
CA GLY A 563 -1.27 -9.81 33.70
C GLY A 563 -0.11 -9.45 34.62
N GLU A 564 0.24 -10.34 35.56
CA GLU A 564 1.46 -10.26 36.36
C GLU A 564 2.76 -10.48 35.53
N ARG A 565 2.64 -10.91 34.26
CA ARG A 565 3.75 -11.30 33.39
C ARG A 565 3.81 -10.43 32.12
N PRO A 566 4.66 -9.39 32.08
CA PRO A 566 4.70 -8.48 30.93
C PRO A 566 5.11 -9.16 29.61
N ASN A 567 5.84 -10.28 29.67
CA ASN A 567 6.21 -11.06 28.49
C ASN A 567 5.10 -11.97 27.95
N LYS A 568 3.91 -12.00 28.58
CA LYS A 568 2.77 -12.86 28.18
C LYS A 568 1.51 -12.06 27.83
N VAL A 569 1.65 -10.76 27.54
CA VAL A 569 0.53 -9.88 27.14
C VAL A 569 -0.21 -10.44 25.92
N TYR A 570 0.50 -10.95 24.91
CA TYR A 570 -0.13 -11.57 23.74
C TYR A 570 -1.03 -12.77 24.09
N ILE A 571 -0.70 -13.56 25.13
CA ILE A 571 -1.54 -14.67 25.61
C ILE A 571 -2.76 -14.11 26.34
N LEU A 572 -2.56 -13.11 27.20
CA LEU A 572 -3.63 -12.45 27.94
C LEU A 572 -4.70 -11.94 26.98
N ASP A 573 -4.29 -11.16 25.99
CA ASP A 573 -5.15 -10.56 24.97
C ASP A 573 -5.92 -11.62 24.18
N ALA A 574 -5.26 -12.70 23.77
CA ALA A 574 -5.89 -13.78 23.03
C ALA A 574 -6.91 -14.55 23.90
N VAL A 575 -6.58 -14.85 25.17
CA VAL A 575 -7.48 -15.55 26.10
C VAL A 575 -8.69 -14.69 26.44
N ASP A 576 -8.52 -13.37 26.63
CA ASP A 576 -9.62 -12.45 26.88
C ASP A 576 -10.57 -12.37 25.68
N THR A 577 -10.02 -12.35 24.46
CA THR A 577 -10.81 -12.38 23.22
C THR A 577 -11.61 -13.68 23.11
N VAL A 578 -11.01 -14.84 23.42
CA VAL A 578 -11.73 -16.13 23.44
C VAL A 578 -12.80 -16.17 24.55
N LEU A 579 -12.54 -15.57 25.71
CA LEU A 579 -13.53 -15.45 26.80
C LEU A 579 -14.73 -14.61 26.36
N THR A 580 -14.49 -13.47 25.71
CA THR A 580 -15.53 -12.58 25.17
C THR A 580 -16.36 -13.30 24.10
N PHE A 581 -15.71 -14.02 23.18
CA PHE A 581 -16.38 -14.89 22.23
C PHE A 581 -17.26 -15.94 22.92
N ALA A 582 -16.73 -16.65 23.93
CA ALA A 582 -17.46 -17.69 24.65
C ALA A 582 -18.68 -17.12 25.40
N LYS A 583 -18.55 -15.97 26.08
CA LYS A 583 -19.65 -15.24 26.73
C LYS A 583 -20.73 -14.87 25.70
N SER A 584 -20.34 -14.35 24.53
CA SER A 584 -21.24 -13.98 23.44
C SER A 584 -22.01 -15.19 22.88
N GLN A 585 -21.33 -16.30 22.58
CA GLN A 585 -21.95 -17.52 22.06
C GLN A 585 -22.87 -18.20 23.07
N ARG A 586 -22.52 -18.21 24.35
CA ARG A 586 -23.37 -18.72 25.44
C ARG A 586 -24.69 -17.94 25.51
N LYS A 587 -24.63 -16.61 25.45
CA LYS A 587 -25.81 -15.74 25.40
C LYS A 587 -26.67 -16.03 24.17
N LYS A 588 -26.06 -16.15 22.98
CA LYS A 588 -26.76 -16.49 21.72
C LYS A 588 -27.43 -17.86 21.79
N MET A 589 -26.78 -18.87 22.36
CA MET A 589 -27.35 -20.22 22.50
C MET A 589 -28.50 -20.25 23.52
N ALA A 590 -28.36 -19.58 24.67
CA ALA A 590 -29.43 -19.47 25.64
C ALA A 590 -30.68 -18.82 25.04
N ALA A 591 -30.51 -17.72 24.29
CA ALA A 591 -31.60 -17.05 23.58
C ALA A 591 -32.26 -17.96 22.51
N ARG A 592 -31.47 -18.78 21.79
CA ARG A 592 -32.02 -19.76 20.84
C ARG A 592 -32.83 -20.87 21.52
N ILE A 593 -32.35 -21.39 22.64
CA ILE A 593 -33.07 -22.39 23.44
C ILE A 593 -34.37 -21.81 23.97
N GLU A 594 -34.35 -20.59 24.51
CA GLU A 594 -35.54 -19.90 25.00
C GLU A 594 -36.55 -19.64 23.88
N LYS A 595 -36.08 -19.16 22.72
CA LYS A 595 -36.92 -18.97 21.53
C LYS A 595 -37.52 -20.29 21.03
N ARG A 596 -36.75 -21.38 21.03
CA ARG A 596 -37.24 -22.71 20.66
C ARG A 596 -38.32 -23.20 21.64
N LYS A 597 -38.09 -23.06 22.95
CA LYS A 597 -39.10 -23.38 23.99
C LYS A 597 -40.38 -22.57 23.81
N LYS A 598 -40.26 -21.27 23.53
CA LYS A 598 -41.41 -20.39 23.25
C LYS A 598 -42.17 -20.81 21.99
N ASN A 599 -41.46 -21.15 20.90
CA ASN A 599 -42.07 -21.63 19.67
C ASN A 599 -42.74 -23.01 19.83
N GLU A 600 -42.12 -23.92 20.58
CA GLU A 600 -42.71 -25.23 20.89
C GLU A 600 -43.96 -25.07 21.77
N ALA A 601 -43.93 -24.18 22.77
CA ALA A 601 -45.09 -23.85 23.57
C ALA A 601 -46.22 -23.21 22.73
N ALA A 602 -45.89 -22.28 21.82
CA ALA A 602 -46.87 -21.66 20.92
C ALA A 602 -47.47 -22.67 19.93
N LYS A 603 -46.67 -23.57 19.36
CA LYS A 603 -47.15 -24.65 18.49
C LYS A 603 -48.07 -25.61 19.25
N LYS A 604 -47.72 -25.95 20.49
CA LYS A 604 -48.56 -26.79 21.34
C LYS A 604 -49.90 -26.12 21.65
N ALA A 605 -49.89 -24.84 22.01
CA ALA A 605 -51.10 -24.07 22.25
C ALA A 605 -51.99 -23.93 20.99
N ALA A 606 -51.39 -23.72 19.82
CA ALA A 606 -52.12 -23.66 18.55
C ALA A 606 -52.73 -25.02 18.17
N ALA A 607 -52.04 -26.12 18.41
CA ALA A 607 -52.56 -27.47 18.20
C ALA A 607 -53.73 -27.80 19.15
N GLU A 608 -53.63 -27.39 20.42
CA GLU A 608 -54.71 -27.52 21.40
C GLU A 608 -55.95 -26.68 21.02
N ALA A 609 -55.75 -25.46 20.48
CA ALA A 609 -56.84 -24.62 19.99
C ALA A 609 -57.51 -25.18 18.72
N ALA A 610 -56.75 -25.80 17.81
CA ALA A 610 -57.29 -26.44 16.60
C ALA A 610 -58.02 -27.76 16.88
N ALA A 611 -57.71 -28.42 18.00
CA ALA A 611 -58.40 -29.64 18.45
C ALA A 611 -59.70 -29.35 19.23
N ALA A 612 -60.00 -28.08 19.52
CA ALA A 612 -61.29 -27.71 20.10
C ALA A 612 -62.42 -27.92 19.07
N PRO A 613 -63.55 -28.53 19.45
CA PRO A 613 -64.67 -28.76 18.53
C PRO A 613 -65.19 -27.43 17.98
N PRO A 614 -65.65 -27.37 16.72
CA PRO A 614 -66.23 -26.15 16.17
C PRO A 614 -67.38 -25.70 17.08
N PRO A 615 -67.48 -24.40 17.41
CA PRO A 615 -68.57 -23.92 18.24
C PRO A 615 -69.91 -24.29 17.57
N GLY A 616 -70.76 -24.98 18.33
CA GLY A 616 -72.12 -25.29 17.90
C GLY A 616 -72.95 -24.03 17.60
N PRO A 617 -74.08 -24.18 16.90
CA PRO A 617 -74.88 -23.06 16.41
C PRO A 617 -75.32 -22.16 17.56
N VAL A 618 -75.00 -20.88 17.43
CA VAL A 618 -75.24 -19.84 18.43
C VAL A 618 -76.75 -19.54 18.52
N PRO A 619 -77.36 -19.49 19.71
CA PRO A 619 -78.75 -19.07 19.88
C PRO A 619 -78.92 -17.56 19.64
N PRO A 620 -80.11 -17.10 19.20
CA PRO A 620 -80.37 -15.70 18.89
C PRO A 620 -80.45 -14.91 20.21
N LEU A 621 -79.60 -13.90 20.35
CA LEU A 621 -79.61 -12.98 21.50
C LEU A 621 -79.96 -11.57 21.05
N ASP A 622 -80.87 -11.00 21.83
CA ASP A 622 -81.56 -9.73 21.64
C ASP A 622 -80.64 -8.51 21.48
N LEU A 623 -81.10 -7.64 20.59
CA LEU A 623 -80.62 -6.29 20.33
C LEU A 623 -81.02 -5.33 21.48
N PRO A 624 -80.10 -4.49 22.01
CA PRO A 624 -80.45 -3.21 22.58
C PRO A 624 -80.46 -2.09 21.50
N PRO A 625 -81.26 -1.03 21.67
CA PRO A 625 -81.52 -0.07 20.61
C PRO A 625 -80.44 1.01 20.50
N HIS A 626 -80.24 1.42 19.24
CA HIS A 626 -79.76 2.72 18.76
C HIS A 626 -79.31 3.77 19.79
N ILE A 627 -78.01 4.12 19.75
CA ILE A 627 -77.57 5.52 19.77
C ILE A 627 -76.57 5.76 18.63
N ASN A 628 -76.95 6.69 17.76
CA ASN A 628 -76.19 7.28 16.67
C ASN A 628 -74.94 8.02 17.16
N GLN A 629 -73.81 7.82 16.49
CA GLN A 629 -72.87 8.86 16.02
C GLN A 629 -71.74 8.16 15.24
N ARG A 630 -71.84 8.03 13.91
CA ARG A 630 -71.46 8.98 12.84
C ARG A 630 -69.94 9.14 12.68
N ASN A 631 -69.48 8.83 11.47
CA ASN A 631 -68.13 8.95 10.86
C ASN A 631 -67.23 7.74 11.13
N GLY A 632 -66.67 7.03 10.15
CA GLY A 632 -66.60 7.20 8.70
C GLY A 632 -65.71 6.08 8.16
N TYR A 633 -66.33 5.22 7.35
CA TYR A 633 -65.82 4.16 6.48
C TYR A 633 -64.67 4.58 5.52
N PRO A 634 -64.11 3.71 4.63
CA PRO A 634 -64.01 2.22 4.61
C PRO A 634 -62.67 1.64 4.00
N PHE A 635 -62.64 0.30 3.82
CA PHE A 635 -61.82 -0.58 2.95
C PHE A 635 -60.43 -1.01 3.45
N SER A 636 -60.16 -2.29 3.76
CA SER A 636 -60.29 -3.58 3.04
C SER A 636 -59.10 -3.89 2.12
N PHE A 637 -58.33 -4.89 2.55
CA PHE A 637 -57.22 -5.55 1.87
C PHE A 637 -57.74 -6.52 0.79
N ILE A 638 -57.24 -6.39 -0.45
CA ILE A 638 -57.03 -7.52 -1.39
C ILE A 638 -55.73 -7.27 -2.18
N SER A 639 -54.84 -8.27 -2.07
CA SER A 639 -53.84 -8.80 -3.00
C SER A 639 -53.00 -7.94 -3.97
N THR A 640 -51.72 -8.35 -3.98
CA THR A 640 -50.77 -8.55 -5.09
C THR A 640 -49.89 -7.41 -5.61
N SER A 641 -48.63 -7.81 -5.84
CA SER A 641 -47.56 -7.24 -6.69
C SER A 641 -46.83 -5.96 -6.26
N HIS A 642 -45.54 -6.12 -5.92
CA HIS A 642 -44.47 -5.16 -6.28
C HIS A 642 -44.18 -5.26 -7.79
N PRO A 643 -43.65 -4.21 -8.48
CA PRO A 643 -42.49 -3.36 -8.11
C PRO A 643 -42.67 -1.85 -8.53
N PRO A 644 -41.62 -1.03 -8.78
CA PRO A 644 -40.56 -0.50 -7.89
C PRO A 644 -40.48 1.06 -7.84
N GLY A 645 -39.85 1.59 -6.76
CA GLY A 645 -39.16 2.90 -6.66
C GLY A 645 -40.00 4.20 -6.68
N PRO A 646 -39.42 5.40 -6.44
CA PRO A 646 -38.12 5.75 -5.86
C PRO A 646 -38.17 6.85 -4.75
N SER A 647 -37.03 7.03 -4.07
CA SER A 647 -36.43 8.30 -3.60
C SER A 647 -37.13 9.23 -2.60
N THR A 648 -36.38 9.56 -1.53
CA THR A 648 -36.02 10.91 -1.01
C THR A 648 -36.19 11.13 0.50
N SER A 649 -35.18 11.86 1.01
CA SER A 649 -35.14 12.69 2.21
C SER A 649 -34.93 12.04 3.57
N SER A 650 -33.63 12.05 3.91
CA SER A 650 -32.99 12.18 5.20
C SER A 650 -33.68 13.11 6.21
N SER A 651 -33.76 12.67 7.46
CA SER A 651 -33.80 13.54 8.64
C SER A 651 -32.95 12.93 9.75
N LEU A 652 -31.83 13.59 10.06
CA LEU A 652 -30.96 13.32 11.20
C LEU A 652 -31.64 13.71 12.52
N PRO A 653 -31.36 13.01 13.65
CA PRO A 653 -31.80 13.43 14.98
C PRO A 653 -30.78 14.37 15.66
N PRO A 654 -31.20 15.19 16.65
CA PRO A 654 -30.35 16.18 17.29
C PRO A 654 -29.52 15.61 18.44
N VAL A 655 -28.32 16.17 18.59
CA VAL A 655 -27.39 15.96 19.72
C VAL A 655 -27.79 16.87 20.90
N PRO A 656 -27.82 16.38 22.15
CA PRO A 656 -27.92 17.23 23.33
C PRO A 656 -26.53 17.54 23.90
N GLY A 657 -26.24 18.82 24.04
CA GLY A 657 -25.02 19.34 24.68
C GLY A 657 -25.17 19.65 26.17
N GLY A 658 -24.02 19.65 26.84
CA GLY A 658 -23.57 20.69 27.78
C GLY A 658 -24.24 20.81 29.15
N MET A 659 -23.51 20.41 30.20
CA MET A 659 -23.59 21.06 31.52
C MET A 659 -22.16 21.27 32.04
N GLU A 660 -21.76 22.54 32.07
CA GLU A 660 -20.72 23.08 32.94
C GLU A 660 -21.37 23.50 34.28
N ASP A 661 -20.53 23.54 35.33
CA ASP A 661 -20.65 24.22 36.63
C ASP A 661 -20.46 23.26 37.81
N VAL A 662 -19.25 23.26 38.39
CA VAL A 662 -19.02 23.26 39.85
C VAL A 662 -17.68 23.94 40.16
N ASP A 663 -17.72 24.81 41.17
CA ASP A 663 -16.66 25.59 41.83
C ASP A 663 -15.37 24.85 42.23
#